data_AF-A0A9P7FTH1-F1
#
_entry.id   AF-A0A9P7FTH1-F1
#
_cell.length_a   1.000
_cell.length_b   1.000
_cell.length_c   1.000
_cell.angle_alpha   90.00
_cell.angle_beta   90.00
_cell.angle_gamma   90.00
#
_symmetry.space_group_name_H-M   'P 1'
#
loop_
_entity.id
_entity.type
_entity.pdbx_description
1 polymer ?
#
loop_
_entity_poly.entity_id
_entity_poly.type
_entity_poly.pdbx_seq_one_letter_code
_entity_poly.pdbx_strand_id
1 'polypeptide(L)'
;MPNDLDASFVVIGDNKASATPIPSPQKVSDEFNEPDTRGDRIYRNTLHGIYDMEYLTYVRNLLSLLPQYGLTAFVSLHQDVWSRYSGGSGAPAWTLELAGFDLDALEETGAAWLIGVKGGGHVESERGIWPCGYTKLAAATMSTLFWAGDTFAPKLLVKDKNGDAISIQQFLQDAYIAMSETLARAVGGLEGVLGFEMMNEPHRGYTDLPSLHSFDYNTDLHLSCTPSAFESFQLGAGHPTEVGVWTRSFPMPTRKTGTAKLNPEGRKVWRPDGPSQGKCIWELHNVWGWSDAKDEAVVLRENYFINNPATGKKIDWYTDFYYPFLGKWTERVRKASSADKIIFVEAIPNEFCPKSWTPEYRVPNMVYAPHWYDLNALFAKAFGDFSVNVQGLSRGMFPLKAFYWGQKGARDNFSLQIRNLVEHSYSSLGEQPVIIGECGIPMDMKCALPVTIFSRLANLPRLDSSKKEAFKTEDFTWQSRMMDAMLTALERSLVGFTLWNYNPSNNDQTGDDWNGENFSWFSGKRALPPSLLYYEQDAPSLDNGARILPAVVRPYPAKTAGIPLRFEYEMTTGTFSFEWGNATPEGSGAALDATVAGVPRTGHPKVTTRETEIFVPSLLTVGRKLIVKGLEPGDTYIHDERRQTLFILTRDADPRTVHNITVSVHPPFRRLPFELNDFWSDFGPRIISLGVVVVGVIMFILLMRYGPRASVDI
;
A
#
# COMPACT_ATOMS: atom_id res chain seq x y z
N MET A 1 26.32 19.51 76.92
CA MET A 1 26.95 18.22 76.62
C MET A 1 25.85 17.20 76.34
N PRO A 2 25.92 16.43 75.24
CA PRO A 2 26.31 16.88 73.90
C PRO A 2 25.41 16.31 72.75
N ASN A 3 25.43 17.04 71.62
CA ASN A 3 25.59 16.62 70.21
C ASN A 3 24.58 15.68 69.55
N ASP A 4 24.44 15.63 68.23
CA ASP A 4 24.45 16.55 67.08
C ASP A 4 24.00 15.67 65.88
N LEU A 5 23.58 16.29 64.80
CA LEU A 5 23.20 15.69 63.51
C LEU A 5 24.25 14.69 62.97
N ASP A 6 23.85 13.64 62.22
CA ASP A 6 23.80 13.63 60.75
C ASP A 6 23.67 12.21 60.15
N ALA A 7 23.26 12.18 58.88
CA ALA A 7 22.98 11.02 58.03
C ALA A 7 24.13 10.01 57.82
N SER A 8 23.78 8.76 57.51
CA SER A 8 24.63 7.87 56.69
C SER A 8 23.84 6.78 55.96
N PHE A 9 23.93 6.82 54.63
CA PHE A 9 23.70 5.73 53.68
C PHE A 9 24.82 4.68 53.80
N VAL A 10 24.50 3.37 53.78
CA VAL A 10 25.41 2.30 53.30
C VAL A 10 24.63 1.12 52.67
N VAL A 11 24.73 1.05 51.35
CA VAL A 11 25.00 -0.07 50.42
C VAL A 11 24.88 -1.54 50.91
N ILE A 12 24.03 -2.32 50.23
CA ILE A 12 24.17 -3.76 49.91
C ILE A 12 23.44 -3.94 48.55
N GLY A 13 23.91 -4.54 47.47
CA GLY A 13 25.06 -5.37 47.11
C GLY A 13 24.66 -6.09 45.81
N ASP A 14 25.52 -6.03 44.79
CA ASP A 14 25.30 -6.52 43.42
C ASP A 14 24.82 -7.99 43.35
N ASN A 15 23.75 -8.24 42.59
CA ASN A 15 23.44 -9.58 42.07
C ASN A 15 23.43 -9.53 40.54
N LYS A 16 24.58 -9.90 39.96
CA LYS A 16 24.76 -10.17 38.54
C LYS A 16 23.99 -11.43 38.15
N ALA A 17 22.88 -11.27 37.43
CA ALA A 17 22.35 -12.34 36.59
C ALA A 17 23.21 -12.39 35.31
N SER A 18 23.83 -13.54 35.05
CA SER A 18 24.64 -13.78 33.86
C SER A 18 23.76 -13.77 32.60
N ALA A 19 23.71 -12.63 31.91
CA ALA A 19 23.25 -12.57 30.54
C ALA A 19 24.29 -13.25 29.65
N THR A 20 23.90 -14.32 28.96
CA THR A 20 24.65 -14.89 27.85
C THR A 20 24.79 -13.80 26.77
N PRO A 21 25.98 -13.55 26.20
CA PRO A 21 26.15 -12.49 25.22
C PRO A 21 25.34 -12.82 23.95
N ILE A 22 24.45 -11.90 23.61
CA ILE A 22 23.76 -11.85 22.32
C ILE A 22 24.85 -11.70 21.23
N PRO A 23 24.85 -12.50 20.15
CA PRO A 23 25.80 -12.33 19.06
C PRO A 23 25.70 -10.90 18.49
N SER A 24 26.84 -10.30 18.17
CA SER A 24 26.86 -8.97 17.55
C SER A 24 26.06 -8.97 16.22
N PRO A 25 25.33 -7.89 15.89
CA PRO A 25 24.55 -7.78 14.64
C PRO A 25 25.36 -8.01 13.37
N GLN A 26 26.68 -7.86 13.44
CA GLN A 26 27.62 -8.06 12.34
C GLN A 26 27.72 -9.51 11.86
N LYS A 27 27.42 -10.51 12.70
CA LYS A 27 27.47 -11.91 12.27
C LYS A 27 26.23 -12.35 11.49
N VAL A 28 25.17 -11.55 11.51
CA VAL A 28 23.93 -11.81 10.76
C VAL A 28 23.95 -11.08 9.40
N SER A 29 24.75 -10.03 9.23
CA SER A 29 24.85 -9.28 7.96
C SER A 29 25.77 -9.92 6.92
N ASP A 30 26.77 -10.69 7.35
CA ASP A 30 27.79 -11.22 6.43
C ASP A 30 27.34 -12.49 5.69
N GLU A 31 26.26 -13.16 6.11
CA GLU A 31 25.65 -14.28 5.38
C GLU A 31 24.71 -13.84 4.24
N PHE A 32 24.41 -12.53 4.09
CA PHE A 32 23.51 -12.00 3.07
C PHE A 32 24.19 -11.22 1.92
N ASN A 33 25.53 -11.17 1.89
CA ASN A 33 26.28 -10.30 0.95
C ASN A 33 27.09 -11.05 -0.13
N GLU A 34 26.91 -12.36 -0.31
CA GLU A 34 27.35 -13.03 -1.55
C GLU A 34 26.20 -13.02 -2.59
N PRO A 35 26.46 -12.72 -3.87
CA PRO A 35 25.47 -12.92 -4.92
C PRO A 35 25.23 -14.44 -5.04
N ASP A 36 24.18 -14.89 -4.35
CA ASP A 36 23.92 -16.30 -4.15
C ASP A 36 23.37 -16.93 -5.44
N THR A 37 24.24 -17.62 -6.16
CA THR A 37 23.84 -18.56 -7.22
C THR A 37 23.09 -19.79 -6.66
N ARG A 38 22.84 -19.89 -5.34
CA ARG A 38 22.01 -20.91 -4.67
C ARG A 38 20.57 -20.44 -4.37
N GLY A 39 20.15 -19.25 -4.80
CA GLY A 39 18.78 -18.74 -4.59
C GLY A 39 17.67 -19.72 -5.05
N ASP A 40 17.90 -20.52 -6.09
CA ASP A 40 16.96 -21.55 -6.56
C ASP A 40 16.79 -22.75 -5.60
N ARG A 41 17.75 -23.01 -4.71
CA ARG A 41 17.68 -24.16 -3.78
C ARG A 41 17.02 -23.83 -2.44
N ILE A 42 17.12 -22.58 -1.97
CA ILE A 42 16.58 -22.22 -0.65
C ILE A 42 15.05 -22.22 -0.65
N TYR A 43 14.40 -21.79 -1.75
CA TYR A 43 12.93 -21.75 -1.83
C TYR A 43 12.26 -23.10 -2.12
N ARG A 44 13.00 -24.09 -2.64
CA ARG A 44 12.51 -25.47 -2.83
C ARG A 44 12.46 -26.29 -1.54
N ASN A 45 13.13 -25.84 -0.47
CA ASN A 45 13.26 -26.62 0.77
C ASN A 45 12.11 -26.43 1.77
N THR A 46 11.03 -25.72 1.39
CA THR A 46 9.83 -25.60 2.23
C THR A 46 8.95 -26.82 2.05
N LEU A 47 8.64 -27.50 3.15
CA LEU A 47 7.82 -28.72 3.15
C LEU A 47 6.49 -28.48 3.86
N HIS A 48 5.42 -29.05 3.31
CA HIS A 48 4.10 -28.97 3.93
C HIS A 48 4.13 -29.54 5.35
N GLY A 49 3.56 -28.80 6.30
CA GLY A 49 3.44 -29.20 7.71
C GLY A 49 4.72 -29.07 8.53
N ILE A 50 5.82 -28.56 7.94
CA ILE A 50 7.06 -28.26 8.65
C ILE A 50 7.16 -26.75 8.84
N TYR A 51 7.07 -26.31 10.10
CA TYR A 51 7.15 -24.89 10.45
C TYR A 51 8.56 -24.51 10.88
N ASP A 52 9.05 -23.39 10.36
CA ASP A 52 10.34 -22.81 10.76
C ASP A 52 10.21 -22.12 12.11
N MET A 53 10.59 -22.84 13.16
CA MET A 53 10.52 -22.34 14.53
C MET A 53 11.63 -21.33 14.86
N GLU A 54 12.74 -21.33 14.11
CA GLU A 54 13.82 -20.35 14.28
C GLU A 54 13.35 -18.99 13.75
N TYR A 55 12.72 -18.97 12.58
CA TYR A 55 12.07 -17.77 12.04
C TYR A 55 11.01 -17.22 13.01
N LEU A 56 10.12 -18.07 13.54
CA LEU A 56 9.11 -17.62 14.51
C LEU A 56 9.73 -17.07 15.80
N THR A 57 10.86 -17.63 16.24
CA THR A 57 11.60 -17.12 17.39
C THR A 57 12.19 -15.73 17.10
N TYR A 58 12.77 -15.55 15.90
CA TYR A 58 13.26 -14.25 15.45
C TYR A 58 12.14 -13.20 15.42
N VAL A 59 10.99 -13.50 14.80
CA VAL A 59 9.83 -12.59 14.73
C VAL A 59 9.34 -12.24 16.13
N ARG A 60 9.19 -13.23 17.02
CA ARG A 60 8.79 -12.99 18.42
C ARG A 60 9.76 -12.07 19.14
N ASN A 61 11.07 -12.26 18.98
CA ASN A 61 12.10 -11.42 19.61
C ASN A 61 12.02 -9.99 19.10
N LEU A 62 11.88 -9.78 17.80
CA LEU A 62 11.73 -8.45 17.20
C LEU A 62 10.46 -7.74 17.72
N LEU A 63 9.31 -8.42 17.66
CA LEU A 63 8.03 -7.84 18.11
C LEU A 63 8.00 -7.54 19.62
N SER A 64 8.76 -8.26 20.43
CA SER A 64 8.89 -8.02 21.87
C SER A 64 9.65 -6.73 22.20
N LEU A 65 10.41 -6.16 21.24
CA LEU A 65 11.12 -4.89 21.42
C LEU A 65 10.20 -3.69 21.20
N LEU A 66 9.15 -3.81 20.38
CA LEU A 66 8.33 -2.68 19.94
C LEU A 66 7.80 -1.79 21.10
N PRO A 67 7.25 -2.34 22.21
CA PRO A 67 6.76 -1.52 23.31
C PRO A 67 7.84 -0.65 23.97
N GLN A 68 9.11 -1.09 23.95
CA GLN A 68 10.23 -0.32 24.51
C GLN A 68 10.48 0.98 23.75
N TYR A 69 10.03 1.06 22.50
CA TYR A 69 10.13 2.22 21.62
C TYR A 69 8.78 2.92 21.39
N GLY A 70 7.74 2.55 22.15
CA GLY A 70 6.38 3.08 21.95
C GLY A 70 5.75 2.64 20.62
N LEU A 71 6.24 1.57 20.01
CA LEU A 71 5.74 1.02 18.76
C LEU A 71 4.78 -0.14 19.02
N THR A 72 3.87 -0.33 18.08
CA THR A 72 2.99 -1.50 17.98
C THR A 72 2.91 -1.94 16.53
N ALA A 73 2.49 -3.18 16.29
CA ALA A 73 2.33 -3.73 14.96
C ALA A 73 1.09 -4.61 14.90
N PHE A 74 0.48 -4.70 13.71
CA PHE A 74 -0.33 -5.85 13.34
C PHE A 74 0.48 -6.74 12.41
N VAL A 75 0.23 -8.05 12.46
CA VAL A 75 0.97 -9.02 11.67
C VAL A 75 0.19 -9.30 10.40
N SER A 76 0.72 -8.84 9.25
CA SER A 76 0.15 -9.11 7.94
C SER A 76 0.73 -10.37 7.32
N LEU A 77 -0.14 -11.29 6.89
CA LEU A 77 0.25 -12.44 6.10
C LEU A 77 0.44 -12.01 4.64
N HIS A 78 1.64 -11.49 4.38
CA HIS A 78 1.98 -10.83 3.12
C HIS A 78 2.09 -11.81 1.94
N GLN A 79 1.56 -11.41 0.78
CA GLN A 79 1.76 -12.07 -0.50
C GLN A 79 1.67 -11.03 -1.62
N ASP A 80 2.33 -11.34 -2.72
CA ASP A 80 2.20 -10.64 -3.99
C ASP A 80 2.23 -11.67 -5.10
N VAL A 81 1.26 -11.63 -6.02
CA VAL A 81 1.24 -12.55 -7.16
C VAL A 81 1.41 -14.01 -6.68
N TRP A 82 0.78 -14.38 -5.56
CA TRP A 82 0.79 -15.70 -4.94
C TRP A 82 2.13 -16.22 -4.37
N SER A 83 3.24 -16.22 -5.11
CA SER A 83 4.49 -16.90 -4.76
C SER A 83 5.67 -16.33 -5.54
N ARG A 84 6.90 -16.57 -5.02
CA ARG A 84 8.14 -16.37 -5.79
C ARG A 84 8.14 -17.15 -7.10
N TYR A 85 7.52 -18.34 -7.12
CA TYR A 85 7.39 -19.14 -8.35
C TYR A 85 6.26 -18.68 -9.27
N SER A 86 5.50 -17.64 -8.92
CA SER A 86 4.57 -16.99 -9.85
C SER A 86 4.99 -15.56 -10.19
N GLY A 87 6.18 -15.14 -9.73
CA GLY A 87 6.77 -13.83 -10.02
C GLY A 87 6.65 -12.80 -8.91
N GLY A 88 6.13 -13.20 -7.74
CA GLY A 88 5.98 -12.32 -6.58
C GLY A 88 6.52 -12.91 -5.27
N SER A 89 5.69 -12.96 -4.22
CA SER A 89 6.04 -13.34 -2.85
C SER A 89 4.85 -14.04 -2.14
N GLY A 90 5.07 -14.64 -0.97
CA GLY A 90 4.01 -15.24 -0.15
C GLY A 90 4.05 -16.77 -0.09
N ALA A 91 3.17 -17.44 -0.82
CA ALA A 91 2.98 -18.88 -0.74
C ALA A 91 4.24 -19.68 -1.13
N PRO A 92 4.53 -20.78 -0.41
CA PRO A 92 5.68 -21.64 -0.69
C PRO A 92 5.51 -22.42 -2.01
N ALA A 93 6.64 -22.80 -2.61
CA ALA A 93 6.74 -23.46 -3.91
C ALA A 93 5.87 -24.73 -4.02
N TRP A 94 5.81 -25.51 -2.94
CA TRP A 94 5.07 -26.76 -2.91
C TRP A 94 3.58 -26.58 -3.23
N THR A 95 3.01 -25.38 -3.04
CA THR A 95 1.61 -25.11 -3.40
C THR A 95 1.37 -25.21 -4.91
N LEU A 96 2.31 -24.73 -5.72
CA LEU A 96 2.24 -24.85 -7.19
C LEU A 96 2.49 -26.30 -7.63
N GLU A 97 3.48 -26.97 -7.03
CA GLU A 97 3.75 -28.38 -7.32
C GLU A 97 2.56 -29.27 -6.97
N LEU A 98 1.91 -29.00 -5.83
CA LEU A 98 0.71 -29.70 -5.38
C LEU A 98 -0.42 -29.57 -6.41
N ALA A 99 -0.59 -28.40 -7.03
CA ALA A 99 -1.54 -28.20 -8.12
C ALA A 99 -1.12 -28.87 -9.44
N GLY A 100 0.14 -29.30 -9.54
CA GLY A 100 0.67 -30.03 -10.69
C GLY A 100 1.58 -29.20 -11.60
N PHE A 101 1.98 -27.99 -11.21
CA PHE A 101 2.93 -27.19 -12.01
C PHE A 101 4.35 -27.79 -11.96
N ASP A 102 5.03 -27.76 -13.10
CA ASP A 102 6.49 -27.91 -13.23
C ASP A 102 7.13 -26.54 -13.00
N LEU A 103 7.83 -26.37 -11.88
CA LEU A 103 8.46 -25.11 -11.52
C LEU A 103 9.52 -24.68 -12.55
N ASP A 104 10.14 -25.63 -13.24
CA ASP A 104 11.18 -25.36 -14.24
C ASP A 104 10.60 -24.98 -15.61
N ALA A 105 9.29 -25.10 -15.81
CA ALA A 105 8.59 -24.76 -17.07
C ALA A 105 7.86 -23.41 -17.02
N LEU A 106 7.71 -22.80 -15.85
CA LEU A 106 6.84 -21.65 -15.63
C LEU A 106 7.16 -20.44 -16.51
N GLU A 107 8.45 -20.09 -16.62
CA GLU A 107 8.89 -18.93 -17.40
C GLU A 107 8.84 -19.20 -18.92
N GLU A 108 9.33 -20.36 -19.35
CA GLU A 108 9.37 -20.75 -20.77
C GLU A 108 7.95 -20.84 -21.37
N THR A 109 7.00 -21.35 -20.61
CA THR A 109 5.59 -21.41 -21.00
C THR A 109 4.88 -20.05 -20.90
N GLY A 110 5.50 -19.04 -20.29
CA GLY A 110 4.86 -17.75 -20.03
C GLY A 110 3.80 -17.79 -18.92
N ALA A 111 3.79 -18.86 -18.11
CA ALA A 111 2.86 -19.06 -17.00
C ALA A 111 3.17 -18.16 -15.79
N ALA A 112 4.37 -17.59 -15.70
CA ALA A 112 4.80 -16.62 -14.69
C ALA A 112 5.88 -15.67 -15.24
N TRP A 113 6.09 -14.54 -14.57
CA TRP A 113 7.22 -13.64 -14.81
C TRP A 113 8.27 -13.80 -13.72
N LEU A 114 9.38 -14.48 -14.00
CA LEU A 114 10.36 -14.83 -12.98
C LEU A 114 11.65 -13.98 -13.01
N ILE A 115 11.83 -13.13 -14.02
CA ILE A 115 13.05 -12.33 -14.17
C ILE A 115 13.31 -11.45 -12.94
N GLY A 116 12.26 -10.81 -12.40
CA GLY A 116 12.35 -10.00 -11.18
C GLY A 116 12.96 -10.77 -10.02
N VAL A 117 12.30 -11.85 -9.61
CA VAL A 117 12.67 -12.69 -8.47
C VAL A 117 14.01 -13.43 -8.66
N LYS A 118 14.51 -13.57 -9.88
CA LYS A 118 15.83 -14.14 -10.21
C LYS A 118 16.98 -13.12 -10.18
N GLY A 119 16.71 -11.87 -9.78
CA GLY A 119 17.71 -10.79 -9.71
C GLY A 119 17.88 -10.01 -11.01
N GLY A 120 17.03 -10.24 -12.02
CA GLY A 120 17.04 -9.52 -13.30
C GLY A 120 16.11 -8.31 -13.37
N GLY A 121 15.31 -8.06 -12.32
CA GLY A 121 14.23 -7.05 -12.32
C GLY A 121 14.66 -5.59 -12.37
N HIS A 122 15.95 -5.30 -12.19
CA HIS A 122 16.45 -3.93 -12.04
C HIS A 122 16.70 -3.20 -13.37
N VAL A 123 16.37 -3.82 -14.51
CA VAL A 123 16.50 -3.22 -15.84
C VAL A 123 15.22 -2.51 -16.27
N GLU A 124 15.34 -1.60 -17.22
CA GLU A 124 14.22 -0.77 -17.66
C GLU A 124 13.06 -1.58 -18.25
N SER A 125 13.35 -2.67 -18.95
CA SER A 125 12.31 -3.52 -19.55
C SER A 125 11.42 -4.17 -18.50
N GLU A 126 11.94 -4.44 -17.30
CA GLU A 126 11.22 -5.15 -16.22
C GLU A 126 10.46 -4.21 -15.27
N ARG A 127 10.70 -2.90 -15.39
CA ARG A 127 10.18 -1.92 -14.46
C ARG A 127 8.66 -1.89 -14.44
N GLY A 128 8.06 -2.24 -13.30
CA GLY A 128 6.61 -2.20 -13.07
C GLY A 128 5.83 -3.28 -13.82
N ILE A 129 6.49 -4.37 -14.24
CA ILE A 129 5.82 -5.51 -14.90
C ILE A 129 5.23 -6.50 -13.88
N TRP A 130 5.89 -6.69 -12.74
CA TRP A 130 5.50 -7.72 -11.76
C TRP A 130 4.01 -7.69 -11.37
N PRO A 131 3.30 -6.54 -11.21
CA PRO A 131 1.89 -6.54 -10.84
C PRO A 131 0.99 -7.14 -11.94
N CYS A 132 1.43 -7.12 -13.20
CA CYS A 132 0.70 -7.77 -14.29
C CYS A 132 0.67 -9.30 -14.12
N GLY A 133 1.54 -9.86 -13.26
CA GLY A 133 1.65 -11.27 -12.94
C GLY A 133 0.39 -11.89 -12.37
N TYR A 134 -0.50 -11.12 -11.72
CA TYR A 134 -1.78 -11.61 -11.22
C TYR A 134 -2.66 -12.25 -12.30
N THR A 135 -2.51 -11.82 -13.56
CA THR A 135 -3.26 -12.37 -14.71
C THR A 135 -2.61 -13.57 -15.38
N LYS A 136 -1.36 -13.92 -15.00
CA LYS A 136 -0.68 -15.09 -15.56
C LYS A 136 -1.26 -16.39 -15.03
N LEU A 137 -1.06 -17.45 -15.81
CA LEU A 137 -1.62 -18.78 -15.55
C LEU A 137 -1.39 -19.25 -14.12
N ALA A 138 -0.16 -19.15 -13.60
CA ALA A 138 0.19 -19.67 -12.29
C ALA A 138 -0.58 -18.94 -11.16
N ALA A 139 -0.45 -17.61 -11.07
CA ALA A 139 -1.07 -16.81 -10.01
C ALA A 139 -2.60 -16.85 -10.09
N ALA A 140 -3.18 -16.69 -11.29
CA ALA A 140 -4.62 -16.69 -11.48
C ALA A 140 -5.23 -18.08 -11.19
N THR A 141 -4.57 -19.17 -11.62
CA THR A 141 -5.01 -20.52 -11.29
C THR A 141 -4.95 -20.77 -9.79
N MET A 142 -3.81 -20.51 -9.14
CA MET A 142 -3.65 -20.78 -7.71
C MET A 142 -4.63 -19.98 -6.85
N SER A 143 -4.85 -18.71 -7.17
CA SER A 143 -5.89 -17.89 -6.51
C SER A 143 -7.28 -18.51 -6.67
N THR A 144 -7.63 -18.99 -7.87
CA THR A 144 -8.92 -19.64 -8.12
C THR A 144 -9.06 -20.96 -7.35
N LEU A 145 -8.00 -21.76 -7.28
CA LEU A 145 -8.00 -23.02 -6.54
C LEU A 145 -8.14 -22.80 -5.03
N PHE A 146 -7.51 -21.75 -4.49
CA PHE A 146 -7.58 -21.42 -3.08
C PHE A 146 -8.95 -20.89 -2.64
N TRP A 147 -9.55 -20.00 -3.43
CA TRP A 147 -10.83 -19.39 -3.07
C TRP A 147 -12.03 -20.25 -3.46
N ALA A 148 -11.99 -20.86 -4.65
CA ALA A 148 -13.17 -21.43 -5.31
C ALA A 148 -12.88 -22.78 -6.02
N GLY A 149 -11.81 -23.49 -5.63
CA GLY A 149 -11.44 -24.78 -6.20
C GLY A 149 -12.52 -25.86 -6.08
N ASP A 150 -13.30 -25.89 -4.99
CA ASP A 150 -14.42 -26.85 -4.85
C ASP A 150 -15.54 -26.59 -5.86
N THR A 151 -15.68 -25.33 -6.31
CA THR A 151 -16.71 -24.92 -7.25
C THR A 151 -16.25 -25.07 -8.70
N PHE A 152 -15.03 -24.62 -9.02
CA PHE A 152 -14.53 -24.55 -10.40
C PHE A 152 -13.53 -25.64 -10.76
N ALA A 153 -12.91 -26.31 -9.78
CA ALA A 153 -11.97 -27.39 -9.99
C ALA A 153 -12.31 -28.69 -9.21
N PRO A 154 -13.59 -29.14 -9.15
CA PRO A 154 -14.01 -30.26 -8.29
C PRO A 154 -13.36 -31.61 -8.62
N LYS A 155 -12.79 -31.80 -9.82
CA LYS A 155 -12.08 -33.03 -10.20
C LYS A 155 -10.62 -33.03 -9.73
N LEU A 156 -10.10 -31.89 -9.25
CA LEU A 156 -8.71 -31.77 -8.83
C LEU A 156 -8.56 -32.20 -7.37
N LEU A 157 -8.31 -33.49 -7.19
CA LEU A 157 -8.10 -34.10 -5.88
C LEU A 157 -6.61 -34.33 -5.62
N VAL A 158 -6.21 -34.08 -4.38
CA VAL A 158 -4.85 -34.31 -3.88
C VAL A 158 -4.89 -35.26 -2.69
N LYS A 159 -3.74 -35.83 -2.32
CA LYS A 159 -3.65 -36.70 -1.15
C LYS A 159 -3.38 -35.87 0.10
N ASP A 160 -4.17 -36.07 1.14
CA ASP A 160 -3.91 -35.52 2.46
C ASP A 160 -2.74 -36.26 3.15
N LYS A 161 -2.45 -35.89 4.41
CA LYS A 161 -1.39 -36.52 5.22
C LYS A 161 -1.62 -38.01 5.50
N ASN A 162 -2.87 -38.49 5.42
CA ASN A 162 -3.25 -39.89 5.62
C ASN A 162 -3.29 -40.67 4.31
N GLY A 163 -3.12 -39.99 3.16
CA GLY A 163 -3.20 -40.56 1.83
C GLY A 163 -4.61 -40.54 1.23
N ASP A 164 -5.58 -39.96 1.92
CA ASP A 164 -6.96 -39.85 1.47
C ASP A 164 -7.12 -38.74 0.44
N ALA A 165 -8.03 -38.93 -0.52
CA ALA A 165 -8.32 -37.93 -1.54
C ALA A 165 -9.14 -36.79 -0.95
N ILE A 166 -8.62 -35.57 -1.04
CA ILE A 166 -9.27 -34.33 -0.62
C ILE A 166 -9.22 -33.30 -1.74
N SER A 167 -10.15 -32.35 -1.75
CA SER A 167 -10.09 -31.26 -2.72
C SER A 167 -8.87 -30.38 -2.49
N ILE A 168 -8.32 -29.83 -3.57
CA ILE A 168 -7.17 -28.94 -3.46
C ILE A 168 -7.48 -27.65 -2.67
N GLN A 169 -8.70 -27.14 -2.76
CA GLN A 169 -9.13 -25.95 -2.02
C GLN A 169 -9.04 -26.21 -0.51
N GLN A 170 -9.65 -27.31 -0.05
CA GLN A 170 -9.65 -27.68 1.35
C GLN A 170 -8.22 -27.90 1.86
N PHE A 171 -7.37 -28.59 1.09
CA PHE A 171 -5.97 -28.80 1.45
C PHE A 171 -5.21 -27.47 1.62
N LEU A 172 -5.30 -26.56 0.63
CA LEU A 172 -4.59 -25.29 0.66
C LEU A 172 -5.09 -24.38 1.80
N GLN A 173 -6.41 -24.31 2.00
CA GLN A 173 -7.03 -23.54 3.08
C GLN A 173 -6.66 -24.10 4.46
N ASP A 174 -6.67 -25.43 4.65
CA ASP A 174 -6.27 -26.05 5.92
C ASP A 174 -4.80 -25.79 6.25
N ALA A 175 -3.91 -25.89 5.26
CA ALA A 175 -2.50 -25.57 5.43
C ALA A 175 -2.30 -24.09 5.82
N TYR A 176 -3.02 -23.18 5.16
CA TYR A 176 -2.97 -21.75 5.45
C TYR A 176 -3.46 -21.42 6.87
N ILE A 177 -4.58 -22.00 7.28
CA ILE A 177 -5.15 -21.83 8.62
C ILE A 177 -4.20 -22.40 9.68
N ALA A 178 -3.62 -23.58 9.45
CA ALA A 178 -2.69 -24.20 10.40
C ALA A 178 -1.40 -23.38 10.57
N MET A 179 -0.87 -22.81 9.48
CA MET A 179 0.25 -21.88 9.52
C MET A 179 -0.10 -20.61 10.29
N SER A 180 -1.26 -20.00 9.99
CA SER A 180 -1.74 -18.79 10.68
C SER A 180 -1.95 -19.03 12.18
N GLU A 181 -2.50 -20.19 12.55
CA GLU A 181 -2.66 -20.58 13.95
C GLU A 181 -1.30 -20.70 14.65
N THR A 182 -0.32 -21.33 14.01
CA THR A 182 1.03 -21.51 14.55
C THR A 182 1.72 -20.15 14.79
N LEU A 183 1.61 -19.24 13.84
CA LEU A 183 2.08 -17.85 13.96
C LEU A 183 1.38 -17.14 15.12
N ALA A 184 0.03 -17.20 15.18
CA ALA A 184 -0.76 -16.56 16.22
C ALA A 184 -0.42 -17.07 17.63
N ARG A 185 -0.15 -18.37 17.79
CA ARG A 185 0.35 -18.94 19.07
C ARG A 185 1.72 -18.37 19.46
N ALA A 186 2.60 -18.16 18.48
CA ALA A 186 3.97 -17.70 18.74
C ALA A 186 4.03 -16.22 19.17
N VAL A 187 3.21 -15.35 18.56
CA VAL A 187 3.33 -13.89 18.73
C VAL A 187 2.09 -13.21 19.31
N GLY A 188 0.93 -13.88 19.32
CA GLY A 188 -0.34 -13.27 19.75
C GLY A 188 -0.37 -12.88 21.21
N GLY A 189 0.45 -13.47 22.08
CA GLY A 189 0.54 -13.06 23.49
C GLY A 189 1.38 -11.81 23.75
N LEU A 190 1.99 -11.20 22.72
CA LEU A 190 2.85 -10.03 22.89
C LEU A 190 2.04 -8.74 22.98
N GLU A 191 2.47 -7.83 23.86
CA GLU A 191 1.87 -6.50 24.04
C GLU A 191 1.98 -5.64 22.77
N GLY A 192 3.12 -5.69 22.09
CA GLY A 192 3.37 -4.94 20.85
C GLY A 192 2.57 -5.43 19.64
N VAL A 193 1.80 -6.52 19.75
CA VAL A 193 1.01 -7.09 18.64
C VAL A 193 -0.47 -6.74 18.83
N LEU A 194 -0.99 -5.83 18.00
CA LEU A 194 -2.38 -5.39 18.04
C LEU A 194 -3.35 -6.44 17.49
N GLY A 195 -2.91 -7.20 16.49
CA GLY A 195 -3.80 -8.06 15.73
C GLY A 195 -3.14 -8.67 14.51
N PHE A 196 -3.99 -9.21 13.64
CA PHE A 196 -3.58 -9.95 12.45
C PHE A 196 -4.40 -9.53 11.24
N GLU A 197 -3.76 -9.51 10.08
CA GLU A 197 -4.40 -9.31 8.78
C GLU A 197 -4.34 -10.61 7.99
N MET A 198 -5.50 -11.07 7.49
CA MET A 198 -5.63 -12.41 6.92
C MET A 198 -4.73 -12.65 5.73
N MET A 199 -4.70 -11.74 4.76
CA MET A 199 -3.95 -11.88 3.52
C MET A 199 -3.82 -10.50 2.88
N ASN A 200 -2.59 -10.10 2.61
CA ASN A 200 -2.29 -8.88 1.85
C ASN A 200 -2.82 -8.97 0.42
N GLU A 201 -3.47 -7.92 -0.06
CA GLU A 201 -3.95 -7.73 -1.43
C GLU A 201 -4.61 -8.97 -2.04
N PRO A 202 -5.69 -9.51 -1.43
CA PRO A 202 -6.25 -10.79 -1.83
C PRO A 202 -6.80 -10.70 -3.27
N HIS A 203 -6.38 -11.63 -4.14
CA HIS A 203 -6.79 -11.64 -5.55
C HIS A 203 -7.76 -12.79 -5.85
N ARG A 204 -8.79 -12.53 -6.68
CA ARG A 204 -9.87 -13.49 -6.98
C ARG A 204 -9.53 -14.56 -8.03
N GLY A 205 -8.40 -14.40 -8.71
CA GLY A 205 -8.00 -15.26 -9.82
C GLY A 205 -8.95 -15.13 -11.01
N TYR A 206 -9.46 -16.24 -11.52
CA TYR A 206 -10.46 -16.27 -12.59
C TYR A 206 -11.90 -16.13 -12.08
N THR A 207 -12.13 -16.14 -10.76
CA THR A 207 -13.50 -16.01 -10.21
C THR A 207 -14.11 -14.67 -10.65
N ASP A 208 -15.35 -14.71 -11.16
CA ASP A 208 -16.04 -13.56 -11.75
C ASP A 208 -15.36 -12.96 -13.00
N LEU A 209 -14.51 -13.74 -13.70
CA LEU A 209 -13.93 -13.34 -14.98
C LEU A 209 -15.04 -13.24 -16.06
N PRO A 210 -15.27 -12.06 -16.66
CA PRO A 210 -16.39 -11.87 -17.59
C PRO A 210 -16.26 -12.64 -18.92
N SER A 211 -15.05 -12.92 -19.38
CA SER A 211 -14.77 -13.64 -20.63
C SER A 211 -13.39 -14.29 -20.57
N LEU A 212 -13.22 -15.46 -21.21
CA LEU A 212 -11.92 -16.11 -21.30
C LEU A 212 -10.97 -15.41 -22.28
N HIS A 213 -11.49 -14.54 -23.14
CA HIS A 213 -10.74 -13.82 -24.17
C HIS A 213 -10.13 -12.49 -23.68
N SER A 214 -10.55 -11.99 -22.51
CA SER A 214 -10.01 -10.75 -21.95
C SER A 214 -10.28 -10.61 -20.46
N PHE A 215 -9.30 -10.10 -19.73
CA PHE A 215 -9.48 -9.55 -18.38
C PHE A 215 -10.17 -8.18 -18.42
N ASP A 216 -10.60 -7.65 -17.28
CA ASP A 216 -11.16 -6.30 -17.21
C ASP A 216 -10.02 -5.28 -17.07
N TYR A 217 -9.57 -4.74 -18.19
CA TYR A 217 -8.47 -3.79 -18.23
C TYR A 217 -8.76 -2.42 -17.57
N ASN A 218 -9.96 -2.20 -17.03
CA ASN A 218 -10.22 -1.06 -16.14
C ASN A 218 -9.76 -1.32 -14.70
N THR A 219 -9.66 -2.59 -14.28
CA THR A 219 -9.24 -3.01 -12.94
C THR A 219 -7.92 -3.80 -12.95
N ASP A 220 -7.64 -4.52 -14.05
CA ASP A 220 -6.51 -5.42 -14.17
C ASP A 220 -5.35 -4.78 -14.96
N LEU A 221 -4.16 -4.76 -14.34
CA LEU A 221 -2.95 -4.20 -14.92
C LEU A 221 -2.43 -5.08 -16.08
N HIS A 222 -2.01 -4.43 -17.17
CA HIS A 222 -1.56 -5.11 -18.38
C HIS A 222 -0.40 -4.37 -19.06
N LEU A 223 0.78 -4.97 -19.07
CA LEU A 223 2.00 -4.44 -19.67
C LEU A 223 2.83 -5.60 -20.23
N SER A 224 3.59 -5.37 -21.30
CA SER A 224 4.33 -6.43 -22.00
C SER A 224 3.40 -7.52 -22.55
N CYS A 225 3.86 -8.76 -22.66
CA CYS A 225 3.09 -9.91 -23.15
C CYS A 225 2.00 -10.33 -22.16
N THR A 226 0.77 -9.90 -22.40
CA THR A 226 -0.38 -10.17 -21.50
C THR A 226 -1.35 -11.13 -22.20
N PRO A 227 -1.28 -12.45 -21.93
CA PRO A 227 -2.25 -13.40 -22.46
C PRO A 227 -3.61 -13.23 -21.77
N SER A 228 -4.69 -13.47 -22.51
CA SER A 228 -6.00 -13.78 -21.95
C SER A 228 -5.97 -15.09 -21.14
N ALA A 229 -7.02 -15.35 -20.35
CA ALA A 229 -7.13 -16.64 -19.64
C ALA A 229 -7.04 -17.80 -20.63
N PHE A 230 -7.76 -17.74 -21.75
CA PHE A 230 -7.76 -18.78 -22.78
C PHE A 230 -6.38 -18.98 -23.45
N GLU A 231 -5.69 -17.90 -23.81
CA GLU A 231 -4.33 -17.99 -24.36
C GLU A 231 -3.35 -18.57 -23.33
N SER A 232 -3.50 -18.21 -22.05
CA SER A 232 -2.66 -18.75 -20.97
C SER A 232 -2.87 -20.26 -20.78
N PHE A 233 -4.09 -20.77 -20.99
CA PHE A 233 -4.39 -22.20 -20.89
C PHE A 233 -3.72 -23.00 -22.01
N GLN A 234 -3.75 -22.47 -23.24
CA GLN A 234 -3.08 -23.05 -24.40
C GLN A 234 -1.57 -23.11 -24.18
N LEU A 235 -0.98 -22.00 -23.76
CA LEU A 235 0.45 -21.91 -23.45
C LEU A 235 0.87 -22.94 -22.40
N GLY A 236 0.15 -23.04 -21.28
CA GLY A 236 0.46 -24.02 -20.23
C GLY A 236 0.27 -25.47 -20.65
N ALA A 237 -0.64 -25.74 -21.59
CA ALA A 237 -0.87 -27.06 -22.16
C ALA A 237 0.16 -27.46 -23.24
N GLY A 238 1.11 -26.56 -23.58
CA GLY A 238 2.17 -26.82 -24.56
C GLY A 238 1.79 -26.45 -25.99
N HIS A 239 0.79 -25.59 -26.18
CA HIS A 239 0.42 -25.07 -27.51
C HIS A 239 1.03 -23.67 -27.71
N PRO A 240 1.94 -23.49 -28.69
CA PRO A 240 2.48 -22.17 -29.00
C PRO A 240 1.37 -21.19 -29.38
N THR A 241 1.31 -20.04 -28.72
CA THR A 241 0.18 -19.10 -28.84
C THR A 241 0.68 -17.68 -29.11
N GLU A 242 0.02 -16.96 -30.01
CA GLU A 242 0.24 -15.52 -30.19
C GLU A 242 -0.52 -14.73 -29.12
N VAL A 243 0.19 -13.84 -28.42
CA VAL A 243 -0.39 -13.02 -27.35
C VAL A 243 -0.20 -11.54 -27.64
N GLY A 244 -1.08 -10.70 -27.09
CA GLY A 244 -0.96 -9.24 -27.20
C GLY A 244 0.25 -8.69 -26.43
N VAL A 245 0.99 -7.77 -27.08
CA VAL A 245 2.07 -7.00 -26.46
C VAL A 245 1.58 -5.59 -26.18
N TRP A 246 1.67 -5.18 -24.92
CA TRP A 246 1.20 -3.89 -24.42
C TRP A 246 2.36 -3.00 -24.01
N THR A 247 2.25 -1.69 -24.27
CA THR A 247 3.25 -0.70 -23.86
C THR A 247 2.57 0.51 -23.23
N ARG A 248 3.32 1.24 -22.39
CA ARG A 248 2.84 2.45 -21.74
C ARG A 248 2.36 3.49 -22.77
N SER A 249 1.25 4.15 -22.50
CA SER A 249 0.69 5.20 -23.35
C SER A 249 0.07 6.33 -22.53
N PHE A 250 -0.44 7.34 -23.24
CA PHE A 250 -1.23 8.43 -22.69
C PHE A 250 -2.30 8.81 -23.72
N PRO A 251 -3.56 9.12 -23.33
CA PRO A 251 -4.06 9.26 -21.96
C PRO A 251 -4.42 7.95 -21.26
N MET A 252 -4.59 6.84 -21.99
CA MET A 252 -4.78 5.52 -21.39
C MET A 252 -3.44 4.97 -20.89
N PRO A 253 -3.36 4.32 -19.71
CA PRO A 253 -2.10 3.85 -19.14
C PRO A 253 -1.28 3.00 -20.10
N THR A 254 -1.95 2.17 -20.90
CA THR A 254 -1.36 1.21 -21.84
C THR A 254 -2.16 1.08 -23.12
N ARG A 255 -1.47 0.65 -24.18
CA ARG A 255 -2.08 0.29 -25.46
C ARG A 255 -1.40 -0.94 -26.05
N LYS A 256 -2.15 -1.75 -26.79
CA LYS A 256 -1.61 -2.87 -27.56
C LYS A 256 -0.79 -2.31 -28.73
N THR A 257 0.48 -2.71 -28.82
CA THR A 257 1.40 -2.27 -29.87
C THR A 257 1.88 -3.39 -30.78
N GLY A 258 1.59 -4.64 -30.45
CA GLY A 258 1.93 -5.78 -31.29
C GLY A 258 1.41 -7.10 -30.76
N THR A 259 1.92 -8.17 -31.33
CA THR A 259 1.75 -9.55 -30.87
C THR A 259 3.11 -10.23 -30.76
N ALA A 260 3.20 -11.25 -29.90
CA ALA A 260 4.37 -12.10 -29.77
C ALA A 260 3.93 -13.56 -29.64
N LYS A 261 4.64 -14.47 -30.33
CA LYS A 261 4.44 -15.92 -30.17
C LYS A 261 5.21 -16.40 -28.95
N LEU A 262 4.52 -16.99 -27.98
CA LEU A 262 5.10 -17.55 -26.76
C LEU A 262 5.09 -19.08 -26.79
N ASN A 263 5.95 -19.69 -25.96
CA ASN A 263 6.15 -21.14 -25.83
C ASN A 263 6.34 -21.86 -27.18
N PRO A 264 7.30 -21.46 -28.04
CA PRO A 264 7.47 -22.02 -29.38
C PRO A 264 7.82 -23.52 -29.40
N GLU A 265 8.51 -23.99 -28.36
CA GLU A 265 8.91 -25.40 -28.20
C GLU A 265 7.79 -26.29 -27.66
N GLY A 266 6.63 -25.71 -27.32
CA GLY A 266 5.46 -26.45 -26.88
C GLY A 266 5.64 -27.18 -25.54
N ARG A 267 6.46 -26.63 -24.63
CA ARG A 267 6.68 -27.23 -23.32
C ARG A 267 5.40 -27.17 -22.50
N LYS A 268 5.06 -28.26 -21.82
CA LYS A 268 3.93 -28.29 -20.88
C LYS A 268 4.37 -27.78 -19.52
N VAL A 269 3.53 -26.96 -18.89
CA VAL A 269 3.75 -26.54 -17.50
C VAL A 269 3.19 -27.54 -16.49
N TRP A 270 2.42 -28.54 -16.95
CA TRP A 270 1.75 -29.51 -16.09
C TRP A 270 2.55 -30.81 -16.01
N ARG A 271 2.87 -31.26 -14.80
CA ARG A 271 3.66 -32.48 -14.57
C ARG A 271 2.84 -33.74 -14.89
N PRO A 272 3.43 -34.73 -15.60
CA PRO A 272 2.76 -36.01 -15.88
C PRO A 272 2.36 -36.79 -14.63
N ASP A 273 3.11 -36.65 -13.54
CA ASP A 273 2.86 -37.28 -12.23
C ASP A 273 2.05 -36.40 -11.27
N GLY A 274 1.64 -35.21 -11.71
CA GLY A 274 0.76 -34.30 -10.97
C GLY A 274 -0.71 -34.79 -10.92
N PRO A 275 -1.56 -34.12 -10.12
CA PRO A 275 -2.97 -34.54 -9.93
C PRO A 275 -3.82 -34.45 -11.21
N SER A 276 -3.42 -33.62 -12.18
CA SER A 276 -4.06 -33.54 -13.50
C SER A 276 -3.45 -34.48 -14.56
N GLN A 277 -2.44 -35.28 -14.20
CA GLN A 277 -1.73 -36.20 -15.09
C GLN A 277 -1.20 -35.51 -16.36
N GLY A 278 -0.58 -34.33 -16.19
CA GLY A 278 -0.01 -33.53 -17.28
C GLY A 278 -1.05 -32.77 -18.14
N LYS A 279 -2.33 -32.77 -17.76
CA LYS A 279 -3.36 -31.97 -18.45
C LYS A 279 -3.53 -30.59 -17.80
N CYS A 280 -3.98 -29.63 -18.61
CA CYS A 280 -4.42 -28.34 -18.07
C CYS A 280 -5.63 -28.54 -17.15
N ILE A 281 -5.60 -27.91 -15.96
CA ILE A 281 -6.70 -28.03 -14.98
C ILE A 281 -8.03 -27.59 -15.60
N TRP A 282 -8.03 -26.52 -16.40
CA TRP A 282 -9.25 -26.00 -17.01
C TRP A 282 -9.72 -26.86 -18.19
N GLU A 283 -8.82 -27.57 -18.85
CA GLU A 283 -9.17 -28.60 -19.84
C GLU A 283 -9.80 -29.83 -19.16
N LEU A 284 -9.23 -30.29 -18.04
CA LEU A 284 -9.77 -31.37 -17.21
C LEU A 284 -11.25 -31.12 -16.80
N HIS A 285 -11.61 -29.84 -16.66
CA HIS A 285 -12.96 -29.39 -16.30
C HIS A 285 -13.84 -29.04 -17.51
N ASN A 286 -13.41 -29.34 -18.73
CA ASN A 286 -14.11 -29.03 -19.97
C ASN A 286 -14.46 -27.54 -20.11
N VAL A 287 -13.58 -26.65 -19.63
CA VAL A 287 -13.70 -25.20 -19.87
C VAL A 287 -13.29 -24.88 -21.30
N TRP A 288 -12.27 -25.59 -21.78
CA TRP A 288 -11.75 -25.54 -23.14
C TRP A 288 -11.20 -26.92 -23.53
N GLY A 289 -10.81 -27.08 -24.80
CA GLY A 289 -10.05 -28.25 -25.28
C GLY A 289 -9.36 -27.99 -26.62
N TRP A 290 -8.51 -28.93 -27.05
CA TRP A 290 -7.88 -28.90 -28.37
C TRP A 290 -8.71 -29.70 -29.39
N SER A 291 -8.92 -29.14 -30.57
CA SER A 291 -9.60 -29.81 -31.69
C SER A 291 -8.56 -30.39 -32.64
N ASP A 292 -8.23 -31.68 -32.50
CA ASP A 292 -7.26 -32.38 -33.36
C ASP A 292 -7.60 -32.26 -34.87
N ALA A 293 -8.88 -32.22 -35.22
CA ALA A 293 -9.33 -32.11 -36.60
C ALA A 293 -8.98 -30.77 -37.26
N LYS A 294 -8.80 -29.71 -36.46
CA LYS A 294 -8.58 -28.34 -36.92
C LYS A 294 -7.25 -27.76 -36.46
N ASP A 295 -6.57 -28.48 -35.58
CA ASP A 295 -5.36 -28.03 -34.90
C ASP A 295 -5.55 -26.65 -34.22
N GLU A 296 -6.68 -26.48 -33.54
CA GLU A 296 -7.07 -25.23 -32.89
C GLU A 296 -7.63 -25.46 -31.49
N ALA A 297 -7.41 -24.51 -30.58
CA ALA A 297 -8.05 -24.50 -29.27
C ALA A 297 -9.52 -24.04 -29.41
N VAL A 298 -10.41 -24.68 -28.64
CA VAL A 298 -11.84 -24.37 -28.63
C VAL A 298 -12.30 -24.08 -27.21
N VAL A 299 -12.96 -22.93 -27.02
CA VAL A 299 -13.67 -22.64 -25.76
C VAL A 299 -14.95 -23.48 -25.71
N LEU A 300 -15.13 -24.23 -24.63
CA LEU A 300 -16.30 -25.06 -24.41
C LEU A 300 -17.31 -24.37 -23.48
N ARG A 301 -16.82 -23.53 -22.54
CA ARG A 301 -17.63 -22.83 -21.54
C ARG A 301 -17.09 -21.43 -21.26
N GLU A 302 -17.50 -20.46 -22.08
CA GLU A 302 -17.06 -19.06 -21.99
C GLU A 302 -17.27 -18.44 -20.59
N ASN A 303 -18.47 -18.61 -20.04
CA ASN A 303 -18.87 -17.98 -18.76
C ASN A 303 -18.65 -18.90 -17.56
N TYR A 304 -17.66 -19.80 -17.62
CA TYR A 304 -17.46 -20.85 -16.60
C TYR A 304 -17.27 -20.27 -15.19
N PHE A 305 -16.60 -19.13 -15.08
CA PHE A 305 -16.23 -18.53 -13.79
C PHE A 305 -17.21 -17.49 -13.24
N ILE A 306 -18.30 -17.21 -13.96
CA ILE A 306 -19.33 -16.23 -13.55
C ILE A 306 -20.45 -16.90 -12.76
N ASN A 307 -20.74 -18.17 -13.07
CA ASN A 307 -21.83 -18.91 -12.47
C ASN A 307 -21.32 -20.21 -11.87
N ASN A 308 -21.90 -20.61 -10.72
CA ASN A 308 -21.61 -21.88 -10.11
C ASN A 308 -21.97 -23.02 -11.08
N PRO A 309 -21.00 -23.85 -11.52
CA PRO A 309 -21.24 -24.88 -12.53
C PRO A 309 -22.27 -25.94 -12.15
N ALA A 310 -22.47 -26.19 -10.86
CA ALA A 310 -23.39 -27.20 -10.35
C ALA A 310 -24.82 -26.67 -10.16
N THR A 311 -24.97 -25.40 -9.79
CA THR A 311 -26.28 -24.81 -9.46
C THR A 311 -26.80 -23.81 -10.49
N GLY A 312 -25.93 -23.31 -11.37
CA GLY A 312 -26.26 -22.28 -12.37
C GLY A 312 -26.45 -20.87 -11.80
N LYS A 313 -26.31 -20.67 -10.47
CA LYS A 313 -26.44 -19.35 -9.84
C LYS A 313 -25.23 -18.48 -10.15
N LYS A 314 -25.45 -17.19 -10.35
CA LYS A 314 -24.37 -16.19 -10.44
C LYS A 314 -23.61 -16.16 -9.11
N ILE A 315 -22.29 -16.11 -9.22
CA ILE A 315 -21.37 -16.05 -8.08
C ILE A 315 -21.05 -14.59 -7.74
N ASP A 316 -20.80 -14.34 -6.46
CA ASP A 316 -20.15 -13.13 -5.96
C ASP A 316 -18.95 -13.57 -5.09
N TRP A 317 -17.74 -13.18 -5.49
CA TRP A 317 -16.51 -13.69 -4.87
C TRP A 317 -16.42 -13.39 -3.36
N TYR A 318 -16.87 -12.20 -2.95
CA TYR A 318 -16.81 -11.80 -1.56
C TYR A 318 -17.73 -12.67 -0.69
N THR A 319 -19.00 -12.79 -1.08
CA THR A 319 -20.02 -13.50 -0.30
C THR A 319 -19.90 -15.02 -0.38
N ASP A 320 -19.59 -15.58 -1.55
CA ASP A 320 -19.55 -17.02 -1.75
C ASP A 320 -18.23 -17.66 -1.26
N PHE A 321 -17.12 -16.91 -1.24
CA PHE A 321 -15.78 -17.47 -0.97
C PHE A 321 -14.96 -16.72 0.07
N TYR A 322 -14.80 -15.40 -0.07
CA TYR A 322 -13.92 -14.63 0.81
C TYR A 322 -14.42 -14.58 2.26
N TYR A 323 -15.67 -14.15 2.51
CA TYR A 323 -16.22 -14.03 3.87
C TYR A 323 -16.32 -15.37 4.60
N PRO A 324 -16.78 -16.47 3.96
CA PRO A 324 -16.77 -17.78 4.61
C PRO A 324 -15.37 -18.22 5.08
N PHE A 325 -14.33 -17.96 4.28
CA PHE A 325 -12.96 -18.27 4.67
C PHE A 325 -12.45 -17.33 5.77
N LEU A 326 -12.71 -16.02 5.67
CA LEU A 326 -12.37 -15.03 6.69
C LEU A 326 -12.94 -15.40 8.06
N GLY A 327 -14.20 -15.87 8.11
CA GLY A 327 -14.83 -16.34 9.34
C GLY A 327 -14.08 -17.52 9.96
N LYS A 328 -13.77 -18.57 9.16
CA LYS A 328 -13.00 -19.73 9.60
C LYS A 328 -11.61 -19.36 10.10
N TRP A 329 -10.89 -18.52 9.34
CA TRP A 329 -9.56 -18.06 9.70
C TRP A 329 -9.57 -17.26 11.01
N THR A 330 -10.52 -16.32 11.14
CA THR A 330 -10.68 -15.49 12.34
C THR A 330 -10.92 -16.32 13.60
N GLU A 331 -11.81 -17.31 13.52
CA GLU A 331 -12.08 -18.22 14.64
C GLU A 331 -10.80 -18.91 15.12
N ARG A 332 -10.00 -19.42 14.16
CA ARG A 332 -8.79 -20.18 14.44
C ARG A 332 -7.66 -19.32 15.01
N VAL A 333 -7.40 -18.16 14.43
CA VAL A 333 -6.39 -17.20 14.90
C VAL A 333 -6.72 -16.70 16.31
N ARG A 334 -7.99 -16.38 16.59
CA ARG A 334 -8.40 -15.92 17.93
C ARG A 334 -8.34 -17.00 18.99
N LYS A 335 -8.66 -18.24 18.63
CA LYS A 335 -8.50 -19.39 19.55
C LYS A 335 -7.03 -19.62 19.92
N ALA A 336 -6.10 -19.29 19.02
CA ALA A 336 -4.66 -19.40 19.24
C ALA A 336 -4.03 -18.19 19.96
N SER A 337 -4.65 -17.01 19.84
CA SER A 337 -4.21 -15.77 20.48
C SER A 337 -5.19 -15.36 21.57
N SER A 338 -6.12 -14.45 21.27
CA SER A 338 -7.14 -13.96 22.20
C SER A 338 -8.23 -13.14 21.50
N ALA A 339 -9.35 -12.91 22.18
CA ALA A 339 -10.52 -12.22 21.61
C ALA A 339 -10.36 -10.68 21.50
N ASP A 340 -9.41 -10.11 22.24
CA ASP A 340 -9.04 -8.69 22.20
C ASP A 340 -8.21 -8.33 20.95
N LYS A 341 -7.61 -9.32 20.27
CA LYS A 341 -6.84 -9.07 19.05
C LYS A 341 -7.73 -8.57 17.91
N ILE A 342 -7.26 -7.50 17.28
CA ILE A 342 -7.91 -6.86 16.15
C ILE A 342 -7.75 -7.74 14.92
N ILE A 343 -8.80 -7.82 14.11
CA ILE A 343 -8.75 -8.48 12.81
C ILE A 343 -8.80 -7.42 11.73
N PHE A 344 -7.67 -7.20 11.08
CA PHE A 344 -7.53 -6.29 9.96
C PHE A 344 -7.99 -7.01 8.70
N VAL A 345 -8.86 -6.35 7.94
CA VAL A 345 -9.48 -6.95 6.77
C VAL A 345 -9.44 -5.99 5.60
N GLU A 346 -8.87 -6.49 4.52
CA GLU A 346 -8.62 -5.77 3.29
C GLU A 346 -9.54 -6.29 2.16
N ALA A 347 -9.96 -5.39 1.26
CA ALA A 347 -10.56 -5.70 -0.03
C ALA A 347 -9.50 -5.56 -1.14
N ILE A 348 -9.77 -5.97 -2.38
CA ILE A 348 -8.81 -5.80 -3.48
C ILE A 348 -8.28 -4.34 -3.53
N PRO A 349 -6.97 -4.13 -3.72
CA PRO A 349 -6.35 -2.80 -3.66
C PRO A 349 -7.06 -1.75 -4.52
N ASN A 350 -7.15 -0.52 -4.01
CA ASN A 350 -7.83 0.62 -4.65
C ASN A 350 -9.33 0.40 -4.98
N GLU A 351 -9.95 -0.74 -4.61
CA GLU A 351 -11.40 -0.91 -4.65
C GLU A 351 -12.08 -0.13 -3.51
N PHE A 352 -13.34 0.24 -3.73
CA PHE A 352 -14.17 0.73 -2.65
C PHE A 352 -14.60 -0.43 -1.76
N CYS A 353 -14.84 -0.16 -0.48
CA CYS A 353 -15.39 -1.15 0.43
C CYS A 353 -16.64 -1.81 -0.20
N PRO A 354 -16.64 -3.15 -0.41
CA PRO A 354 -17.73 -3.83 -1.07
C PRO A 354 -19.08 -3.56 -0.39
N LYS A 355 -20.13 -3.35 -1.20
CA LYS A 355 -21.48 -3.12 -0.67
C LYS A 355 -22.07 -4.35 0.04
N SER A 356 -21.49 -5.52 -0.21
CA SER A 356 -21.83 -6.78 0.44
C SER A 356 -21.30 -6.86 1.88
N TRP A 357 -20.54 -5.89 2.38
CA TRP A 357 -20.03 -5.87 3.76
C TRP A 357 -21.09 -5.51 4.82
N THR A 358 -22.18 -6.27 4.83
CA THR A 358 -23.30 -6.15 5.76
C THR A 358 -22.93 -6.72 7.14
N PRO A 359 -23.69 -6.41 8.21
CA PRO A 359 -23.38 -6.89 9.57
C PRO A 359 -23.19 -8.41 9.70
N GLU A 360 -23.84 -9.21 8.87
CA GLU A 360 -23.71 -10.67 8.82
C GLU A 360 -22.33 -11.17 8.32
N TYR A 361 -21.61 -10.36 7.53
CA TYR A 361 -20.29 -10.68 7.01
C TYR A 361 -19.14 -9.98 7.76
N ARG A 362 -19.46 -9.29 8.87
CA ARG A 362 -18.46 -8.68 9.74
C ARG A 362 -17.96 -9.70 10.75
N VAL A 363 -16.64 -9.83 10.85
CA VAL A 363 -16.04 -10.56 11.96
C VAL A 363 -15.97 -9.66 13.21
N PRO A 364 -16.01 -10.21 14.43
CA PRO A 364 -16.01 -9.36 15.63
C PRO A 364 -14.68 -8.59 15.75
N ASN A 365 -14.66 -7.40 16.37
CA ASN A 365 -13.45 -6.59 16.59
C ASN A 365 -12.56 -6.47 15.31
N MET A 366 -13.22 -6.10 14.21
CA MET A 366 -12.65 -5.91 12.87
C MET A 366 -12.12 -4.47 12.71
N VAL A 367 -11.10 -4.27 11.89
CA VAL A 367 -10.71 -2.97 11.36
C VAL A 367 -10.61 -3.10 9.84
N TYR A 368 -11.20 -2.17 9.10
CA TYR A 368 -11.09 -2.16 7.65
C TYR A 368 -9.74 -1.58 7.23
N ALA A 369 -8.98 -2.32 6.42
CA ALA A 369 -7.58 -2.03 6.10
C ALA A 369 -7.34 -1.88 4.57
N PRO A 370 -7.99 -0.94 3.86
CA PRO A 370 -7.81 -0.82 2.41
C PRO A 370 -6.44 -0.24 2.06
N HIS A 371 -5.97 -0.51 0.84
CA HIS A 371 -4.77 0.10 0.28
C HIS A 371 -5.09 1.28 -0.63
N TRP A 372 -4.16 2.23 -0.72
CA TRP A 372 -4.24 3.33 -1.68
C TRP A 372 -2.88 3.63 -2.33
N TYR A 373 -2.88 3.59 -3.66
CA TYR A 373 -1.78 4.05 -4.49
C TYR A 373 -2.25 4.99 -5.60
N ASP A 374 -1.45 6.02 -5.93
CA ASP A 374 -1.61 6.78 -7.18
C ASP A 374 -1.15 5.91 -8.37
N LEU A 375 -2.11 5.22 -8.97
CA LEU A 375 -1.88 4.32 -10.10
C LEU A 375 -1.23 5.02 -11.31
N ASN A 376 -1.48 6.31 -11.54
CA ASN A 376 -0.87 7.02 -12.66
C ASN A 376 0.63 7.23 -12.40
N ALA A 377 0.99 7.72 -11.22
CA ALA A 377 2.39 7.93 -10.84
C ALA A 377 3.16 6.62 -10.69
N LEU A 378 2.53 5.59 -10.09
CA LEU A 378 3.12 4.27 -9.91
C LEU A 378 3.40 3.59 -11.25
N PHE A 379 2.44 3.65 -12.18
CA PHE A 379 2.58 3.04 -13.50
C PHE A 379 3.56 3.77 -14.41
N ALA A 380 3.54 5.11 -14.41
CA ALA A 380 4.48 5.94 -15.18
C ALA A 380 5.87 6.05 -14.54
N LYS A 381 5.98 5.71 -13.25
CA LYS A 381 7.12 6.00 -12.36
C LYS A 381 7.59 7.45 -12.52
N ALA A 382 6.65 8.37 -12.47
CA ALA A 382 6.90 9.79 -12.65
C ALA A 382 5.85 10.65 -11.93
N PHE A 383 6.29 11.80 -11.41
CA PHE A 383 5.41 12.77 -10.77
C PHE A 383 5.80 14.19 -11.18
N GLY A 384 4.82 15.08 -11.29
CA GLY A 384 4.99 16.46 -11.76
C GLY A 384 3.83 17.34 -11.32
N ASP A 385 3.70 18.53 -11.89
CA ASP A 385 2.61 19.46 -11.57
C ASP A 385 1.23 19.02 -12.09
N PHE A 386 1.15 17.94 -12.86
CA PHE A 386 -0.12 17.42 -13.36
C PHE A 386 -0.41 16.07 -12.73
N SER A 387 -1.52 15.98 -12.00
CA SER A 387 -2.00 14.72 -11.41
C SER A 387 -3.40 14.38 -11.92
N VAL A 388 -3.72 13.08 -11.92
CA VAL A 388 -4.94 12.53 -12.50
C VAL A 388 -5.71 11.74 -11.46
N ASN A 389 -7.02 11.93 -11.39
CA ASN A 389 -7.92 11.13 -10.58
C ASN A 389 -8.26 9.82 -11.30
N VAL A 390 -7.37 8.83 -11.20
CA VAL A 390 -7.55 7.50 -11.83
C VAL A 390 -8.75 6.78 -11.22
N GLN A 391 -9.00 6.92 -9.91
CA GLN A 391 -10.17 6.35 -9.24
C GLN A 391 -11.49 6.85 -9.86
N GLY A 392 -11.56 8.14 -10.21
CA GLY A 392 -12.70 8.73 -10.90
C GLY A 392 -12.81 8.30 -12.36
N LEU A 393 -11.70 8.35 -13.12
CA LEU A 393 -11.70 8.00 -14.55
C LEU A 393 -12.11 6.55 -14.80
N SER A 394 -11.59 5.61 -14.02
CA SER A 394 -11.96 4.18 -14.08
C SER A 394 -13.45 3.93 -13.83
N ARG A 395 -14.15 4.91 -13.24
CA ARG A 395 -15.58 4.87 -12.92
C ARG A 395 -16.41 5.86 -13.76
N GLY A 396 -15.89 6.29 -14.90
CA GLY A 396 -16.61 7.09 -15.89
C GLY A 396 -16.64 8.60 -15.61
N MET A 397 -15.77 9.13 -14.74
CA MET A 397 -15.66 10.58 -14.53
C MET A 397 -15.27 11.30 -15.82
N PHE A 398 -15.92 12.43 -16.10
CA PHE A 398 -15.58 13.28 -17.24
C PHE A 398 -14.13 13.80 -17.11
N PRO A 399 -13.25 13.64 -18.12
CA PRO A 399 -11.80 13.87 -17.98
C PRO A 399 -11.39 15.23 -17.41
N LEU A 400 -12.04 16.33 -17.80
CA LEU A 400 -11.68 17.66 -17.29
C LEU A 400 -11.95 17.84 -15.78
N LYS A 401 -12.79 16.97 -15.17
CA LYS A 401 -12.99 16.93 -13.71
C LYS A 401 -11.98 16.03 -13.00
N ALA A 402 -11.20 15.25 -13.74
CA ALA A 402 -10.21 14.33 -13.21
C ALA A 402 -8.78 14.90 -13.27
N PHE A 403 -8.58 16.10 -13.80
CA PHE A 403 -7.27 16.70 -14.04
C PHE A 403 -6.99 17.80 -13.02
N TYR A 404 -5.84 17.71 -12.35
CA TYR A 404 -5.44 18.61 -11.28
C TYR A 404 -4.06 19.19 -11.58
N TRP A 405 -3.87 20.49 -11.25
CA TRP A 405 -2.63 21.23 -11.51
C TRP A 405 -1.98 21.77 -10.23
N GLY A 406 -0.65 21.69 -10.18
CA GLY A 406 0.22 22.17 -9.11
C GLY A 406 0.14 21.31 -7.84
N GLN A 407 0.97 21.67 -6.85
CA GLN A 407 1.00 20.96 -5.57
C GLN A 407 -0.35 21.02 -4.83
N LYS A 408 -1.07 22.14 -4.92
CA LYS A 408 -2.42 22.24 -4.32
C LYS A 408 -3.39 21.29 -5.00
N GLY A 409 -3.37 21.22 -6.34
CA GLY A 409 -4.20 20.30 -7.09
C GLY A 409 -3.90 18.83 -6.75
N ALA A 410 -2.62 18.45 -6.60
CA ALA A 410 -2.25 17.10 -6.18
C ALA A 410 -2.78 16.76 -4.77
N ARG A 411 -2.59 17.67 -3.79
CA ARG A 411 -3.16 17.53 -2.44
C ARG A 411 -4.67 17.33 -2.47
N ASP A 412 -5.40 18.12 -3.26
CA ASP A 412 -6.86 18.04 -3.35
C ASP A 412 -7.34 16.77 -4.07
N ASN A 413 -6.63 16.36 -5.13
CA ASN A 413 -6.88 15.10 -5.83
C ASN A 413 -6.76 13.89 -4.89
N PHE A 414 -5.63 13.77 -4.20
CA PHE A 414 -5.38 12.65 -3.29
C PHE A 414 -6.34 12.68 -2.10
N SER A 415 -6.62 13.87 -1.56
CA SER A 415 -7.61 14.05 -0.47
C SER A 415 -8.98 13.52 -0.87
N LEU A 416 -9.42 13.82 -2.10
CA LEU A 416 -10.70 13.33 -2.61
C LEU A 416 -10.71 11.80 -2.72
N GLN A 417 -9.66 11.20 -3.30
CA GLN A 417 -9.61 9.76 -3.52
C GLN A 417 -9.52 8.95 -2.22
N ILE A 418 -8.71 9.38 -1.26
CA ILE A 418 -8.57 8.74 0.05
C ILE A 418 -9.85 8.92 0.87
N ARG A 419 -10.41 10.13 0.92
CA ARG A 419 -11.70 10.36 1.58
C ARG A 419 -12.78 9.44 1.01
N ASN A 420 -12.87 9.29 -0.31
CA ASN A 420 -13.84 8.38 -0.91
C ASN A 420 -13.69 6.94 -0.39
N LEU A 421 -12.47 6.41 -0.23
CA LEU A 421 -12.27 5.06 0.32
C LEU A 421 -12.86 4.94 1.73
N VAL A 422 -12.57 5.91 2.60
CA VAL A 422 -13.06 5.94 3.97
C VAL A 422 -14.59 6.11 4.01
N GLU A 423 -15.17 7.00 3.21
CA GLU A 423 -16.62 7.22 3.13
C GLU A 423 -17.39 5.99 2.63
N HIS A 424 -16.82 5.24 1.67
CA HIS A 424 -17.43 3.99 1.22
C HIS A 424 -17.37 2.91 2.30
N SER A 425 -16.35 2.92 3.15
CA SER A 425 -16.32 2.03 4.32
C SER A 425 -17.42 2.39 5.31
N TYR A 426 -17.65 3.68 5.63
CA TYR A 426 -18.79 4.08 6.47
C TYR A 426 -20.13 3.68 5.84
N SER A 427 -20.27 3.84 4.53
CA SER A 427 -21.51 3.47 3.82
C SER A 427 -21.84 1.97 3.91
N SER A 428 -20.82 1.10 3.92
CA SER A 428 -21.01 -0.37 3.96
C SER A 428 -20.96 -0.92 5.39
N LEU A 429 -19.98 -0.49 6.18
CA LEU A 429 -19.67 -0.98 7.52
C LEU A 429 -20.30 -0.16 8.65
N GLY A 430 -20.83 1.03 8.36
CA GLY A 430 -21.17 1.99 9.40
C GLY A 430 -19.93 2.51 10.12
N GLU A 431 -20.09 3.03 11.33
CA GLU A 431 -18.99 3.51 12.18
C GLU A 431 -18.07 2.36 12.63
N GLN A 432 -17.08 2.03 11.80
CA GLN A 432 -16.04 1.03 12.06
C GLN A 432 -14.66 1.71 11.89
N PRO A 433 -13.63 1.36 12.69
CA PRO A 433 -12.30 1.93 12.47
C PRO A 433 -11.72 1.51 11.12
N VAL A 434 -11.02 2.46 10.50
CA VAL A 434 -10.34 2.31 9.21
C VAL A 434 -8.88 2.69 9.39
N ILE A 435 -7.99 1.88 8.81
CA ILE A 435 -6.58 2.20 8.63
C ILE A 435 -6.24 2.00 7.17
N ILE A 436 -5.45 2.88 6.55
CA ILE A 436 -4.91 2.57 5.23
C ILE A 436 -3.77 1.56 5.41
N GLY A 437 -4.05 0.29 5.10
CA GLY A 437 -3.13 -0.85 5.35
C GLY A 437 -1.83 -0.76 4.56
N GLU A 438 -1.87 -0.06 3.43
CA GLU A 438 -0.67 0.22 2.65
C GLU A 438 -0.87 1.46 1.77
N CYS A 439 0.12 2.33 1.78
CA CYS A 439 0.24 3.45 0.84
C CYS A 439 1.71 3.84 0.70
N GLY A 440 2.11 4.37 -0.45
CA GLY A 440 3.52 4.67 -0.67
C GLY A 440 3.79 5.35 -2.00
N ILE A 441 5.04 5.76 -2.18
CA ILE A 441 5.51 6.34 -3.44
C ILE A 441 6.80 5.66 -3.90
N PRO A 442 7.01 5.53 -5.22
CA PRO A 442 8.30 5.07 -5.71
C PRO A 442 9.38 6.14 -5.53
N MET A 443 10.49 5.81 -4.88
CA MET A 443 11.65 6.70 -4.80
C MET A 443 12.41 6.78 -6.12
N ASP A 444 12.30 5.76 -6.98
CA ASP A 444 12.98 5.69 -8.28
C ASP A 444 12.29 6.53 -9.38
N MET A 445 11.29 7.35 -9.02
CA MET A 445 10.57 8.21 -9.95
C MET A 445 11.45 9.24 -10.67
N LYS A 446 10.97 9.70 -11.82
CA LYS A 446 11.47 10.89 -12.54
C LYS A 446 10.52 12.08 -12.39
N CYS A 447 11.04 13.28 -12.60
CA CYS A 447 10.22 14.46 -12.87
C CYS A 447 9.39 14.23 -14.14
N ALA A 448 8.07 14.37 -14.06
CA ALA A 448 7.21 14.41 -15.23
C ALA A 448 7.31 15.81 -15.84
N LEU A 449 8.10 15.96 -16.92
CA LEU A 449 8.09 17.20 -17.70
C LEU A 449 6.67 17.45 -18.22
N PRO A 450 6.15 18.68 -18.17
CA PRO A 450 4.83 18.99 -18.69
C PRO A 450 4.79 18.66 -20.19
N VAL A 451 3.98 17.67 -20.54
CA VAL A 451 3.62 17.34 -21.93
C VAL A 451 2.68 18.44 -22.41
N THR A 452 3.23 19.62 -22.69
CA THR A 452 2.52 20.68 -23.41
C THR A 452 3.13 20.83 -24.79
N ILE A 453 2.30 21.06 -25.80
CA ILE A 453 2.72 21.43 -27.16
C ILE A 453 3.72 22.62 -27.15
N PHE A 454 3.65 23.47 -26.11
CA PHE A 454 4.53 24.63 -25.93
C PHE A 454 5.96 24.29 -25.47
N SER A 455 6.22 23.17 -24.81
CA SER A 455 7.58 22.81 -24.38
C SER A 455 8.49 22.44 -25.57
N ARG A 456 7.92 22.13 -26.74
CA ARG A 456 8.69 21.99 -27.99
C ARG A 456 9.08 23.31 -28.64
N LEU A 457 8.44 24.43 -28.29
CA LEU A 457 8.62 25.73 -28.93
C LEU A 457 9.49 26.70 -28.13
N ALA A 458 9.60 26.53 -26.82
CA ALA A 458 10.46 27.34 -25.97
C ALA A 458 11.80 26.63 -25.75
N ASN A 459 12.90 27.22 -26.22
CA ASN A 459 14.30 26.84 -25.91
C ASN A 459 14.63 27.07 -24.42
N LEU A 460 13.82 26.53 -23.50
CA LEU A 460 14.16 26.44 -22.10
C LEU A 460 15.26 25.37 -21.92
N PRO A 461 16.21 25.57 -20.99
CA PRO A 461 17.20 24.55 -20.67
C PRO A 461 16.48 23.25 -20.38
N ARG A 462 16.81 22.20 -21.13
CA ARG A 462 16.26 20.87 -20.89
C ARG A 462 16.71 20.44 -19.50
N LEU A 463 15.79 20.37 -18.54
CA LEU A 463 16.02 19.59 -17.33
C LEU A 463 16.24 18.15 -17.81
N ASP A 464 17.44 17.61 -17.57
CA ASP A 464 17.80 16.25 -17.94
C ASP A 464 16.99 15.27 -17.07
N SER A 465 15.74 15.03 -17.46
CA SER A 465 14.80 14.07 -16.85
C SER A 465 15.25 12.61 -17.06
N SER A 466 16.52 12.34 -16.74
CA SER A 466 17.10 11.02 -16.73
C SER A 466 16.44 10.19 -15.63
N LYS A 467 16.31 8.89 -15.89
CA LYS A 467 15.63 7.96 -14.98
C LYS A 467 16.42 7.88 -13.67
N LYS A 468 15.73 7.90 -12.52
CA LYS A 468 16.34 7.87 -11.18
C LYS A 468 17.27 9.07 -10.88
N GLU A 469 16.98 10.25 -11.46
CA GLU A 469 17.79 11.48 -11.30
C GLU A 469 18.08 11.80 -9.83
N ALA A 470 17.06 11.72 -8.96
CA ALA A 470 17.17 11.99 -7.53
C ALA A 470 18.27 11.18 -6.83
N PHE A 471 18.55 9.94 -7.29
CA PHE A 471 19.58 9.09 -6.69
C PHE A 471 21.01 9.54 -7.04
N LYS A 472 21.16 10.35 -8.09
CA LYS A 472 22.43 10.94 -8.53
C LYS A 472 22.60 12.35 -8.00
N THR A 473 21.55 13.16 -8.07
CA THR A 473 21.58 14.58 -7.70
C THR A 473 21.37 14.81 -6.21
N GLU A 474 20.86 13.80 -5.49
CA GLU A 474 20.36 13.91 -4.11
C GLU A 474 19.17 14.90 -3.99
N ASP A 475 18.56 15.28 -5.12
CA ASP A 475 17.37 16.12 -5.17
C ASP A 475 16.10 15.27 -5.26
N PHE A 476 15.47 15.06 -4.11
CA PHE A 476 14.22 14.31 -3.97
C PHE A 476 12.98 15.23 -3.93
N THR A 477 13.02 16.40 -4.58
CA THR A 477 11.91 17.37 -4.53
C THR A 477 10.59 16.77 -4.99
N TRP A 478 10.55 16.00 -6.08
CA TRP A 478 9.32 15.43 -6.61
C TRP A 478 8.75 14.30 -5.74
N GLN A 479 9.64 13.47 -5.18
CA GLN A 479 9.28 12.45 -4.20
C GLN A 479 8.70 13.11 -2.94
N SER A 480 9.34 14.18 -2.45
CA SER A 480 8.86 14.94 -1.29
C SER A 480 7.49 15.57 -1.56
N ARG A 481 7.27 16.13 -2.76
CA ARG A 481 5.98 16.70 -3.18
C ARG A 481 4.87 15.65 -3.25
N MET A 482 5.15 14.48 -3.83
CA MET A 482 4.16 13.40 -3.91
C MET A 482 3.83 12.82 -2.53
N MET A 483 4.86 12.58 -1.70
CA MET A 483 4.68 12.11 -0.32
C MET A 483 3.86 13.11 0.50
N ASP A 484 4.18 14.40 0.40
CA ASP A 484 3.43 15.46 1.08
C ASP A 484 1.97 15.49 0.63
N ALA A 485 1.68 15.35 -0.66
CA ALA A 485 0.30 15.32 -1.16
C ALA A 485 -0.48 14.13 -0.57
N MET A 486 0.15 12.96 -0.48
CA MET A 486 -0.46 11.74 0.05
C MET A 486 -0.69 11.84 1.56
N LEU A 487 0.32 12.26 2.33
CA LEU A 487 0.20 12.39 3.78
C LEU A 487 -0.78 13.52 4.17
N THR A 488 -0.82 14.62 3.42
CA THR A 488 -1.84 15.67 3.59
C THR A 488 -3.25 15.11 3.37
N ALA A 489 -3.43 14.20 2.41
CA ALA A 489 -4.73 13.58 2.13
C ALA A 489 -5.17 12.63 3.25
N LEU A 490 -4.24 11.89 3.85
CA LEU A 490 -4.48 11.02 5.02
C LEU A 490 -4.85 11.87 6.26
N GLU A 491 -4.11 12.94 6.52
CA GLU A 491 -4.36 13.91 7.60
C GLU A 491 -5.76 14.52 7.49
N ARG A 492 -6.12 15.05 6.31
CA ARG A 492 -7.44 15.62 6.03
C ARG A 492 -8.57 14.61 6.15
N SER A 493 -8.27 13.32 6.05
CA SER A 493 -9.23 12.24 6.20
C SER A 493 -9.24 11.62 7.60
N LEU A 494 -8.40 12.11 8.52
CA LEU A 494 -8.23 11.61 9.88
C LEU A 494 -8.06 10.08 9.97
N VAL A 495 -7.38 9.50 8.98
CA VAL A 495 -7.20 8.05 8.87
C VAL A 495 -5.76 7.68 9.19
N GLY A 496 -5.59 6.65 10.03
CA GLY A 496 -4.27 6.05 10.27
C GLY A 496 -3.75 5.36 9.01
N PHE A 497 -2.45 5.08 8.94
CA PHE A 497 -1.87 4.40 7.80
C PHE A 497 -0.59 3.65 8.14
N THR A 498 -0.24 2.69 7.29
CA THR A 498 1.06 2.03 7.23
C THR A 498 1.74 2.40 5.91
N LEU A 499 2.93 3.01 6.01
CA LEU A 499 3.66 3.52 4.86
C LEU A 499 4.52 2.42 4.23
N TRP A 500 4.37 2.20 2.92
CA TRP A 500 5.21 1.34 2.10
C TRP A 500 6.39 2.14 1.50
N ASN A 501 7.64 1.89 1.93
CA ASN A 501 7.98 1.03 3.06
C ASN A 501 9.18 1.53 3.87
N TYR A 502 9.48 0.79 4.93
CA TYR A 502 10.79 0.79 5.55
C TYR A 502 11.42 -0.57 5.29
N ASN A 503 12.45 -0.60 4.44
CA ASN A 503 13.26 -1.79 4.20
C ASN A 503 14.73 -1.44 4.55
N PRO A 504 15.31 -2.04 5.60
CA PRO A 504 16.68 -1.75 6.04
C PRO A 504 17.76 -2.22 5.06
N SER A 505 17.44 -3.16 4.17
CA SER A 505 18.35 -3.64 3.12
C SER A 505 18.25 -2.81 1.83
N ASN A 506 17.32 -1.85 1.75
CA ASN A 506 17.09 -1.10 0.53
C ASN A 506 18.28 -0.20 0.17
N ASN A 507 18.56 -0.04 -1.12
CA ASN A 507 19.51 0.96 -1.61
C ASN A 507 19.10 1.55 -2.97
N ASP A 508 19.82 2.57 -3.43
CA ASP A 508 19.51 3.30 -4.67
C ASP A 508 19.67 2.43 -5.94
N GLN A 509 20.52 1.41 -5.90
CA GLN A 509 20.86 0.56 -7.05
C GLN A 509 19.90 -0.61 -7.19
N THR A 510 19.83 -1.49 -6.19
CA THR A 510 19.00 -2.72 -6.24
C THR A 510 17.62 -2.52 -5.64
N GLY A 511 17.34 -1.38 -5.00
CA GLY A 511 16.01 -1.16 -4.43
C GLY A 511 15.76 -2.14 -3.30
N ASP A 512 14.63 -2.83 -3.33
CA ASP A 512 14.24 -3.84 -2.35
C ASP A 512 14.87 -5.23 -2.55
N ASP A 513 15.68 -5.38 -3.61
CA ASP A 513 16.34 -6.64 -4.01
C ASP A 513 15.38 -7.80 -4.33
N TRP A 514 14.11 -7.49 -4.64
CA TRP A 514 13.09 -8.50 -4.95
C TRP A 514 12.57 -8.41 -6.38
N ASN A 515 11.94 -7.30 -6.77
CA ASN A 515 11.25 -7.17 -8.07
C ASN A 515 11.67 -5.90 -8.83
N GLY A 516 12.72 -5.22 -8.35
CA GLY A 516 13.19 -3.96 -8.89
C GLY A 516 12.49 -2.73 -8.32
N GLU A 517 11.65 -2.89 -7.30
CA GLU A 517 10.99 -1.78 -6.62
C GLU A 517 11.92 -1.01 -5.69
N ASN A 518 11.59 0.26 -5.53
CA ASN A 518 12.29 1.12 -4.60
C ASN A 518 11.27 2.09 -3.99
N PHE A 519 10.52 1.60 -3.00
CA PHE A 519 9.53 2.38 -2.25
C PHE A 519 10.03 2.83 -0.88
N SER A 520 11.12 2.22 -0.39
CA SER A 520 11.60 2.49 0.96
C SER A 520 11.90 3.98 1.10
N TRP A 521 11.53 4.62 2.19
CA TRP A 521 12.08 5.95 2.47
C TRP A 521 13.51 5.85 3.00
N PHE A 522 13.98 4.67 3.40
CA PHE A 522 15.34 4.42 3.85
C PHE A 522 16.23 3.83 2.74
N SER A 523 17.50 4.23 2.65
CA SER A 523 18.52 3.69 1.75
C SER A 523 19.85 3.52 2.49
N GLY A 524 20.37 2.28 2.51
CA GLY A 524 21.63 1.92 3.15
C GLY A 524 22.84 2.71 2.66
N LYS A 525 22.79 3.26 1.42
CA LYS A 525 23.82 4.17 0.88
C LYS A 525 24.07 5.38 1.78
N ARG A 526 23.03 5.85 2.49
CA ARG A 526 23.08 7.06 3.33
C ARG A 526 23.13 6.73 4.83
N ALA A 527 23.11 5.45 5.20
CA ALA A 527 23.05 5.01 6.58
C ALA A 527 24.43 5.06 7.25
N LEU A 528 24.44 5.30 8.57
CA LEU A 528 25.66 5.17 9.37
C LEU A 528 25.87 3.70 9.77
N PRO A 529 27.13 3.26 9.92
CA PRO A 529 27.42 1.95 10.48
C PRO A 529 26.93 1.86 11.95
N PRO A 530 26.57 0.66 12.44
CA PRO A 530 26.06 0.48 13.81
C PRO A 530 26.95 1.05 14.92
N SER A 531 28.28 1.09 14.71
CA SER A 531 29.24 1.64 15.66
C SER A 531 29.14 3.16 15.86
N LEU A 532 28.42 3.87 14.99
CA LEU A 532 28.20 5.32 15.04
C LEU A 532 26.74 5.68 15.39
N LEU A 533 25.90 4.68 15.68
CA LEU A 533 24.51 4.88 16.07
C LEU A 533 24.39 5.05 17.58
N TYR A 534 23.69 6.11 17.97
CA TYR A 534 23.12 6.31 19.28
C TYR A 534 21.65 5.88 19.23
N TYR A 535 21.13 5.25 20.28
CA TYR A 535 19.80 4.61 20.29
C TYR A 535 18.76 5.40 21.08
N GLU A 536 19.14 6.56 21.60
CA GLU A 536 18.24 7.55 22.17
C GLU A 536 17.28 8.07 21.09
N GLN A 537 16.00 8.24 21.44
CA GLN A 537 14.92 8.56 20.49
C GLN A 537 15.11 9.90 19.75
N ASP A 538 15.85 10.84 20.34
CA ASP A 538 16.16 12.16 19.79
C ASP A 538 17.54 12.22 19.12
N ALA A 539 18.24 11.08 18.97
CA ALA A 539 19.56 11.03 18.37
C ALA A 539 19.52 11.30 16.85
N PRO A 540 20.17 12.35 16.34
CA PRO A 540 20.20 12.65 14.90
C PRO A 540 20.88 11.57 14.06
N SER A 541 21.67 10.68 14.68
CA SER A 541 22.28 9.54 14.00
C SER A 541 21.24 8.58 13.43
N LEU A 542 20.06 8.46 14.07
CA LEU A 542 19.00 7.54 13.65
C LEU A 542 18.33 7.95 12.33
N ASP A 543 18.37 9.23 11.99
CA ASP A 543 17.82 9.78 10.74
C ASP A 543 18.73 9.51 9.52
N ASN A 544 19.95 9.01 9.73
CA ASN A 544 20.86 8.69 8.63
C ASN A 544 20.34 7.48 7.86
N GLY A 545 20.40 7.56 6.53
CA GLY A 545 19.81 6.57 5.63
C GLY A 545 18.46 7.01 5.07
N ALA A 546 17.76 7.89 5.77
CA ALA A 546 16.44 8.32 5.33
C ALA A 546 16.50 9.30 4.14
N ARG A 547 15.45 9.23 3.33
CA ARG A 547 15.12 10.11 2.22
C ARG A 547 13.86 10.87 2.60
N ILE A 548 13.72 12.11 2.13
CA ILE A 548 12.49 12.89 2.23
C ILE A 548 11.87 12.99 3.63
N LEU A 549 12.68 12.93 4.70
CA LEU A 549 12.22 13.00 6.09
C LEU A 549 11.26 14.16 6.40
N PRO A 550 11.45 15.40 5.88
CA PRO A 550 10.48 16.47 6.12
C PRO A 550 9.06 16.12 5.67
N ALA A 551 8.93 15.30 4.62
CA ALA A 551 7.64 14.82 4.15
C ALA A 551 7.12 13.68 5.02
N VAL A 552 7.96 12.71 5.42
CA VAL A 552 7.53 11.50 6.15
C VAL A 552 7.29 11.75 7.65
N VAL A 553 8.16 12.51 8.30
CA VAL A 553 8.15 12.74 9.75
C VAL A 553 7.36 14.02 10.06
N ARG A 554 6.07 13.84 10.34
CA ARG A 554 5.09 14.92 10.53
C ARG A 554 4.54 14.91 11.95
N PRO A 555 4.14 16.06 12.52
CA PRO A 555 3.44 16.07 13.79
C PRO A 555 2.07 15.41 13.63
N TYR A 556 1.59 14.71 14.66
CA TYR A 556 0.26 14.10 14.65
C TYR A 556 -0.30 13.90 16.06
N PRO A 557 -1.63 13.94 16.25
CA PRO A 557 -2.26 13.68 17.54
C PRO A 557 -2.22 12.18 17.87
N ALA A 558 -1.16 11.76 18.57
CA ALA A 558 -0.90 10.35 18.88
C ALA A 558 -1.93 9.75 19.84
N LYS A 559 -2.36 10.52 20.85
CA LYS A 559 -3.44 10.13 21.76
C LYS A 559 -4.32 11.34 22.04
N THR A 560 -5.62 11.23 21.78
CA THR A 560 -6.56 12.35 21.95
C THR A 560 -7.50 12.08 23.12
N ALA A 561 -7.60 13.03 24.05
CA ALA A 561 -8.61 13.02 25.11
C ALA A 561 -9.98 13.46 24.57
N GLY A 562 -10.51 12.74 23.58
CA GLY A 562 -11.72 13.09 22.85
C GLY A 562 -11.74 12.51 21.44
N ILE A 563 -12.65 13.01 20.60
CA ILE A 563 -12.83 12.58 19.21
C ILE A 563 -12.14 13.60 18.28
N PRO A 564 -11.12 13.20 17.51
CA PRO A 564 -10.54 14.05 16.47
C PRO A 564 -11.61 14.51 15.47
N LEU A 565 -11.64 15.81 15.17
CA LEU A 565 -12.59 16.43 14.24
C LEU A 565 -11.91 17.03 13.01
N ARG A 566 -10.68 17.52 13.17
CA ARG A 566 -9.87 18.05 12.07
C ARG A 566 -8.39 18.08 12.45
N PHE A 567 -7.53 17.75 11.51
CA PHE A 567 -6.09 17.94 11.63
C PHE A 567 -5.53 18.45 10.31
N GLU A 568 -4.69 19.48 10.36
CA GLU A 568 -3.99 20.01 9.19
C GLU A 568 -2.56 20.35 9.57
N TYR A 569 -1.60 19.92 8.74
CA TYR A 569 -0.20 20.28 8.89
C TYR A 569 0.35 20.86 7.59
N GLU A 570 1.01 22.01 7.69
CA GLU A 570 1.68 22.67 6.58
C GLU A 570 3.20 22.53 6.71
N MET A 571 3.74 21.52 6.01
CA MET A 571 5.16 21.19 6.00
C MET A 571 6.07 22.37 5.61
N THR A 572 5.62 23.28 4.75
CA THR A 572 6.43 24.43 4.33
C THR A 572 6.64 25.45 5.45
N THR A 573 5.76 25.48 6.46
CA THR A 573 5.85 26.41 7.59
C THR A 573 6.13 25.75 8.93
N GLY A 574 5.91 24.44 9.04
CA GLY A 574 5.95 23.70 10.30
C GLY A 574 4.75 23.96 11.20
N THR A 575 3.68 24.57 10.68
CA THR A 575 2.46 24.91 11.43
C THR A 575 1.44 23.79 11.31
N PHE A 576 0.80 23.43 12.42
CA PHE A 576 -0.37 22.56 12.40
C PHE A 576 -1.53 23.11 13.23
N SER A 577 -2.75 22.72 12.86
CA SER A 577 -3.96 22.94 13.65
C SER A 577 -4.62 21.61 13.98
N PHE A 578 -5.23 21.53 15.16
CA PHE A 578 -5.92 20.35 15.62
C PHE A 578 -7.21 20.72 16.34
N GLU A 579 -8.31 20.08 15.94
CA GLU A 579 -9.62 20.23 16.54
C GLU A 579 -10.11 18.87 17.04
N TRP A 580 -10.56 18.81 18.29
CA TRP A 580 -11.17 17.59 18.86
C TRP A 580 -12.32 17.93 19.79
N GLY A 581 -13.33 17.07 19.80
CA GLY A 581 -14.51 17.21 20.64
C GLY A 581 -14.46 16.30 21.86
N ASN A 582 -14.99 16.79 22.99
CA ASN A 582 -15.30 15.91 24.13
C ASN A 582 -16.32 14.83 23.71
N ALA A 583 -16.08 13.58 24.10
CA ALA A 583 -16.94 12.44 23.81
C ALA A 583 -18.02 12.22 24.88
N THR A 584 -19.17 11.67 24.48
CA THR A 584 -20.24 11.22 25.40
C THR A 584 -20.46 9.71 25.31
N PRO A 585 -20.59 9.01 26.44
CA PRO A 585 -21.06 7.62 26.45
C PRO A 585 -22.57 7.49 26.14
N GLU A 586 -23.33 8.57 26.29
CA GLU A 586 -24.78 8.58 26.15
C GLU A 586 -25.23 8.80 24.70
N GLY A 587 -26.24 8.05 24.26
CA GLY A 587 -26.81 8.10 22.90
C GLY A 587 -26.46 6.87 22.05
N SER A 588 -27.32 6.54 21.09
CA SER A 588 -26.93 5.64 20.00
C SER A 588 -26.01 6.42 19.07
N GLY A 589 -24.70 6.14 19.08
CA GLY A 589 -23.76 6.71 18.10
C GLY A 589 -24.22 6.35 16.70
N ALA A 590 -25.03 7.22 16.08
CA ALA A 590 -25.84 6.87 14.92
C ALA A 590 -24.92 6.52 13.74
N ALA A 591 -24.59 5.24 13.66
CA ALA A 591 -23.59 4.62 12.82
C ALA A 591 -23.95 4.59 11.32
N LEU A 592 -25.08 5.18 10.92
CA LEU A 592 -25.60 5.12 9.55
C LEU A 592 -25.22 6.36 8.70
N ASP A 593 -24.98 7.52 9.33
CA ASP A 593 -24.63 8.77 8.64
C ASP A 593 -23.22 9.28 8.99
N ALA A 594 -22.40 8.43 9.63
CA ALA A 594 -21.01 8.77 9.94
C ALA A 594 -20.24 9.05 8.65
N THR A 595 -19.50 10.15 8.64
CA THR A 595 -18.66 10.56 7.51
C THR A 595 -17.31 11.04 8.05
N VAL A 596 -16.32 11.19 7.17
CA VAL A 596 -15.01 11.76 7.53
C VAL A 596 -15.16 13.15 8.16
N ALA A 597 -16.13 13.95 7.69
CA ALA A 597 -16.39 15.29 8.21
C ALA A 597 -17.39 15.33 9.39
N GLY A 598 -18.02 14.20 9.71
CA GLY A 598 -19.15 14.11 10.63
C GLY A 598 -19.07 12.88 11.52
N VAL A 599 -17.93 12.71 12.20
CA VAL A 599 -17.71 11.60 13.12
C VAL A 599 -18.63 11.74 14.34
N PRO A 600 -19.38 10.68 14.73
CA PRO A 600 -20.23 10.72 15.92
C PRO A 600 -19.44 11.06 17.19
N ARG A 601 -20.02 11.88 18.07
CA ARG A 601 -19.44 12.22 19.39
C ARG A 601 -20.06 11.46 20.56
N THR A 602 -21.07 10.64 20.26
CA THR A 602 -21.90 9.89 21.20
C THR A 602 -21.71 8.40 20.99
N GLY A 603 -21.88 7.59 22.03
CA GLY A 603 -21.73 6.12 21.94
C GLY A 603 -20.27 5.64 21.97
N HIS A 604 -19.33 6.54 22.24
CA HIS A 604 -17.91 6.21 22.42
C HIS A 604 -17.62 5.73 23.84
N PRO A 605 -16.61 4.87 24.06
CA PRO A 605 -16.14 4.55 25.40
C PRO A 605 -15.83 5.81 26.21
N LYS A 606 -16.08 5.75 27.53
CA LYS A 606 -15.81 6.88 28.41
C LYS A 606 -14.32 7.24 28.37
N VAL A 607 -14.01 8.46 27.91
CA VAL A 607 -12.66 9.02 27.98
C VAL A 607 -12.29 9.23 29.44
N THR A 608 -11.15 8.68 29.87
CA THR A 608 -10.70 8.65 31.28
C THR A 608 -9.64 9.69 31.61
N THR A 609 -9.11 10.38 30.61
CA THR A 609 -8.08 11.43 30.73
C THR A 609 -8.55 12.73 30.07
N ARG A 610 -7.92 13.85 30.42
CA ARG A 610 -8.09 15.16 29.75
C ARG A 610 -6.83 15.62 29.03
N GLU A 611 -5.80 14.78 29.07
CA GLU A 611 -4.51 15.04 28.47
C GLU A 611 -4.46 14.44 27.06
N THR A 612 -4.20 15.30 26.08
CA THR A 612 -3.93 14.95 24.69
C THR A 612 -2.42 14.96 24.47
N GLU A 613 -1.90 13.91 23.82
CA GLU A 613 -0.49 13.75 23.43
C GLU A 613 -0.36 13.95 21.92
N ILE A 614 0.45 14.92 21.50
CA ILE A 614 0.73 15.21 20.10
C ILE A 614 2.23 14.98 19.86
N PHE A 615 2.56 14.08 18.94
CA PHE A 615 3.95 13.94 18.51
C PHE A 615 4.36 15.21 17.76
N VAL A 616 5.49 15.81 18.17
CA VAL A 616 6.09 16.96 17.52
C VAL A 616 7.56 16.65 17.26
N PRO A 617 7.94 16.37 16.00
CA PRO A 617 9.28 15.90 15.70
C PRO A 617 10.34 16.97 15.98
N SER A 618 11.49 16.51 16.48
CA SER A 618 12.69 17.31 16.74
C SER A 618 13.16 18.07 15.50
N LEU A 619 12.90 17.52 14.30
CA LEU A 619 13.14 18.19 13.02
C LEU A 619 12.50 19.60 12.95
N LEU A 620 11.35 19.79 13.60
CA LEU A 620 10.68 21.10 13.67
C LEU A 620 11.23 21.96 14.80
N THR A 621 11.54 21.36 15.95
CA THR A 621 11.74 22.07 17.22
C THR A 621 13.21 22.36 17.55
N VAL A 622 14.18 21.60 17.01
CA VAL A 622 15.61 21.84 17.26
C VAL A 622 16.00 23.27 16.84
N GLY A 623 16.49 24.03 17.83
CA GLY A 623 16.87 25.44 17.65
C GLY A 623 15.69 26.41 17.48
N ARG A 624 14.46 25.97 17.77
CA ARG A 624 13.23 26.78 17.66
C ARG A 624 12.36 26.62 18.91
N LYS A 625 11.58 27.65 19.21
CA LYS A 625 10.56 27.60 20.26
C LYS A 625 9.22 27.20 19.65
N LEU A 626 8.52 26.30 20.31
CA LEU A 626 7.15 25.93 19.96
C LEU A 626 6.16 26.95 20.55
N ILE A 627 5.23 27.43 19.74
CA ILE A 627 4.20 28.41 20.09
C ILE A 627 2.84 27.75 19.94
N VAL A 628 2.14 27.57 21.05
CA VAL A 628 0.75 27.06 21.09
C VAL A 628 -0.22 28.22 21.27
N LYS A 629 -1.26 28.25 20.43
CA LYS A 629 -2.39 29.19 20.49
C LYS A 629 -3.71 28.44 20.48
N GLY A 630 -4.79 29.08 20.94
CA GLY A 630 -6.15 28.51 20.94
C GLY A 630 -6.56 27.81 22.24
N LEU A 631 -5.68 27.76 23.24
CA LEU A 631 -6.01 27.22 24.56
C LEU A 631 -7.06 28.07 25.28
N GLU A 632 -8.04 27.41 25.89
CA GLU A 632 -9.10 28.06 26.66
C GLU A 632 -8.61 28.49 28.06
N PRO A 633 -9.33 29.40 28.75
CA PRO A 633 -8.98 29.82 30.10
C PRO A 633 -8.85 28.65 31.09
N GLY A 634 -7.62 28.36 31.50
CA GLY A 634 -7.29 27.30 32.46
C GLY A 634 -6.75 26.02 31.84
N ASP A 635 -6.69 25.93 30.51
CA ASP A 635 -5.94 24.89 29.82
C ASP A 635 -4.43 25.13 29.97
N THR A 636 -3.65 24.06 29.92
CA THR A 636 -2.18 24.12 30.02
C THR A 636 -1.53 23.21 29.00
N TYR A 637 -0.28 23.49 28.66
CA TYR A 637 0.52 22.62 27.80
C TYR A 637 1.96 22.49 28.30
N ILE A 638 2.59 21.36 27.99
CA ILE A 638 4.00 21.08 28.24
C ILE A 638 4.57 20.43 26.99
N HIS A 639 5.71 20.91 26.50
CA HIS A 639 6.44 20.28 25.40
C HIS A 639 7.70 19.61 25.95
N ASP A 640 7.76 18.28 25.83
CA ASP A 640 8.94 17.47 26.16
C ASP A 640 9.71 17.19 24.87
N GLU A 641 10.82 17.89 24.67
CA GLU A 641 11.66 17.78 23.48
C GLU A 641 12.31 16.40 23.33
N ARG A 642 12.70 15.76 24.44
CA ARG A 642 13.34 14.44 24.40
C ARG A 642 12.37 13.36 23.98
N ARG A 643 11.12 13.46 24.45
CA ARG A 643 10.02 12.59 24.02
C ARG A 643 9.41 13.01 22.69
N GLN A 644 9.82 14.16 22.13
CA GLN A 644 9.22 14.74 20.93
C GLN A 644 7.68 14.83 21.04
N THR A 645 7.18 15.24 22.22
CA THR A 645 5.75 15.18 22.54
C THR A 645 5.26 16.47 23.19
N LEU A 646 4.17 17.01 22.65
CA LEU A 646 3.39 18.10 23.21
C LEU A 646 2.19 17.53 23.96
N PHE A 647 2.14 17.78 25.26
CA PHE A 647 1.02 17.45 26.14
C PHE A 647 0.10 18.65 26.28
N ILE A 648 -1.21 18.44 26.13
CA ILE A 648 -2.23 19.47 26.30
C ILE A 648 -3.26 18.97 27.30
N LEU A 649 -3.41 19.69 28.40
CA LEU A 649 -4.39 19.38 29.43
C LEU A 649 -5.56 20.35 29.29
N THR A 650 -6.71 19.82 28.91
CA THR A 650 -7.96 20.57 28.79
C THR A 650 -8.72 20.58 30.11
N ARG A 651 -9.30 21.72 30.49
CA ARG A 651 -10.08 21.84 31.72
C ARG A 651 -11.56 21.54 31.51
N ASP A 652 -12.11 21.96 30.37
CA ASP A 652 -13.52 21.81 30.08
C ASP A 652 -13.87 20.37 29.70
N ALA A 653 -14.82 19.80 30.44
CA ALA A 653 -15.33 18.45 30.24
C ALA A 653 -16.79 18.44 29.78
N ASP A 654 -17.38 19.60 29.44
CA ASP A 654 -18.71 19.65 28.82
C ASP A 654 -18.65 18.87 27.50
N PRO A 655 -19.50 17.86 27.32
CA PRO A 655 -19.44 17.04 26.12
C PRO A 655 -19.82 17.74 24.82
N ARG A 656 -20.28 18.99 24.87
CA ARG A 656 -20.51 19.85 23.68
C ARG A 656 -19.25 20.59 23.25
N THR A 657 -18.28 20.74 24.14
CA THR A 657 -17.07 21.54 23.89
C THR A 657 -16.20 20.93 22.80
N VAL A 658 -15.71 21.80 21.91
CA VAL A 658 -14.71 21.50 20.90
C VAL A 658 -13.48 22.33 21.24
N HIS A 659 -12.35 21.65 21.37
CA HIS A 659 -11.06 22.28 21.60
C HIS A 659 -10.39 22.51 20.25
N ASN A 660 -9.73 23.66 20.09
CA ASN A 660 -9.00 24.00 18.88
C ASN A 660 -7.67 24.65 19.23
N ILE A 661 -6.59 24.13 18.67
CA ILE A 661 -5.27 24.72 18.82
C ILE A 661 -4.61 24.99 17.47
N THR A 662 -3.68 25.93 17.48
CA THR A 662 -2.71 26.11 16.41
C THR A 662 -1.32 26.12 17.00
N VAL A 663 -0.43 25.30 16.46
CA VAL A 663 0.95 25.15 16.89
C VAL A 663 1.88 25.58 15.76
N SER A 664 2.88 26.40 16.09
CA SER A 664 3.87 26.92 15.15
C SER A 664 5.26 27.00 15.80
N VAL A 665 6.29 27.25 15.01
CA VAL A 665 7.68 27.35 15.49
C VAL A 665 8.29 28.74 15.26
N HIS A 666 9.15 29.19 16.16
CA HIS A 666 9.88 30.45 16.06
C HIS A 666 11.37 30.30 16.37
N PRO A 667 12.29 30.83 15.54
CA PRO A 667 12.04 31.54 14.28
C PRO A 667 11.46 30.63 13.18
N PRO A 668 10.74 31.18 12.18
CA PRO A 668 10.17 30.38 11.09
C PRO A 668 11.27 29.73 10.24
N PHE A 669 10.87 28.75 9.40
CA PHE A 669 11.79 28.10 8.48
C PHE A 669 12.43 29.10 7.52
N ARG A 670 13.76 29.00 7.37
CA ARG A 670 14.54 29.88 6.49
C ARG A 670 14.40 29.51 5.01
N ARG A 671 14.08 28.26 4.71
CA ARG A 671 13.91 27.73 3.35
C ARG A 671 12.73 26.79 3.33
N LEU A 672 11.87 26.96 2.32
CA LEU A 672 10.76 26.06 2.07
C LEU A 672 11.27 24.81 1.32
N PRO A 673 10.73 23.62 1.59
CA PRO A 673 11.07 22.41 0.81
C PRO A 673 10.72 22.55 -0.67
N PHE A 674 9.61 23.23 -0.98
CA PHE A 674 9.16 23.58 -2.33
C PHE A 674 8.08 24.68 -2.27
N GLU A 675 7.75 25.26 -3.42
CA GLU A 675 6.65 26.23 -3.56
C GLU A 675 5.30 25.53 -3.73
N LEU A 676 4.27 26.09 -3.08
CA LEU A 676 2.87 25.67 -3.22
C LEU A 676 2.21 26.37 -4.41
N ASN A 677 2.34 25.76 -5.59
CA ASN A 677 1.72 26.25 -6.81
C ASN A 677 0.32 25.67 -7.06
N ASP A 678 -0.43 26.41 -7.87
CA ASP A 678 -1.71 26.03 -8.48
C ASP A 678 -1.79 26.61 -9.90
N PHE A 679 -2.92 26.37 -10.59
CA PHE A 679 -3.10 26.84 -11.96
C PHE A 679 -2.96 28.37 -12.11
N TRP A 680 -3.47 29.13 -11.14
CA TRP A 680 -3.47 30.59 -11.22
C TRP A 680 -2.12 31.18 -10.81
N SER A 681 -1.38 30.57 -9.89
CA SER A 681 0.00 30.98 -9.61
C SER A 681 0.90 30.82 -10.84
N ASP A 682 0.74 29.74 -11.59
CA ASP A 682 1.65 29.39 -12.69
C ASP A 682 1.27 30.06 -14.02
N PHE A 683 -0.03 30.17 -14.31
CA PHE A 683 -0.53 30.68 -15.59
C PHE A 683 -1.28 32.00 -15.49
N GLY A 684 -1.77 32.37 -14.31
CA GLY A 684 -2.56 33.59 -14.09
C GLY A 684 -1.91 34.85 -14.66
N PRO A 685 -0.63 35.15 -14.38
CA PRO A 685 0.06 36.31 -14.93
C PRO A 685 0.07 36.35 -16.47
N ARG A 686 0.25 35.20 -17.12
CA ARG A 686 0.25 35.07 -18.59
C ARG A 686 -1.16 35.23 -19.17
N ILE A 687 -2.17 34.64 -18.52
CA ILE A 687 -3.58 34.76 -18.91
C ILE A 687 -4.03 36.21 -18.82
N ILE A 688 -3.71 36.90 -17.71
CA ILE A 688 -4.01 38.32 -17.52
C ILE A 688 -3.32 39.16 -18.61
N SER A 689 -2.03 38.90 -18.87
CA SER A 689 -1.28 39.63 -19.90
C SER A 689 -1.89 39.45 -21.29
N LEU A 690 -2.26 38.22 -21.67
CA LEU A 690 -2.94 37.95 -22.93
C LEU A 690 -4.31 38.62 -22.98
N GLY A 691 -5.06 38.61 -21.88
CA GLY A 691 -6.33 39.31 -21.76
C GLY A 691 -6.19 40.81 -21.96
N VAL A 692 -5.17 41.45 -21.37
CA VAL A 692 -4.86 42.87 -21.58
C VAL A 692 -4.53 43.16 -23.04
N VAL A 693 -3.75 42.30 -23.70
CA VAL A 693 -3.45 42.44 -25.14
C VAL A 693 -4.72 42.33 -25.98
N VAL A 694 -5.58 41.33 -25.73
CA VAL A 694 -6.83 41.12 -26.46
C VAL A 694 -7.79 42.31 -26.26
N VAL A 695 -7.95 42.78 -25.02
CA VAL A 695 -8.77 43.97 -24.72
C VAL A 695 -8.18 45.20 -25.40
N GLY A 696 -6.86 45.39 -25.37
CA GLY A 696 -6.17 46.46 -26.08
C GLY A 696 -6.41 46.43 -27.58
N VAL A 697 -6.36 45.25 -28.21
CA VAL A 697 -6.67 45.06 -29.64
C VAL A 697 -8.15 45.35 -29.93
N ILE A 698 -9.07 44.88 -29.09
CA ILE A 698 -10.50 45.16 -29.24
C ILE A 698 -10.76 46.67 -29.11
N MET A 699 -10.18 47.33 -28.11
CA MET A 699 -10.29 48.78 -27.90
C MET A 699 -9.70 49.56 -29.08
N PHE A 700 -8.56 49.12 -29.62
CA PHE A 700 -7.97 49.72 -30.82
C PHE A 700 -8.89 49.58 -32.04
N ILE A 701 -9.48 48.40 -32.26
CA ILE A 701 -10.45 48.16 -33.33
C ILE A 701 -11.70 49.03 -33.15
N LEU A 702 -12.21 49.15 -31.92
CA LEU A 702 -13.37 50.00 -31.61
C LEU A 702 -13.07 51.48 -31.80
N LEU A 703 -11.90 51.96 -31.38
CA LEU A 703 -11.44 53.34 -31.63
C LEU A 703 -11.27 53.62 -33.13
N MET A 704 -10.74 52.68 -33.90
CA MET A 704 -10.63 52.81 -35.36
C MET A 704 -12.01 52.84 -36.05
N ARG A 705 -13.02 52.17 -35.47
CA ARG A 705 -14.36 52.03 -36.08
C ARG A 705 -15.35 53.11 -35.62
N TYR A 706 -15.21 53.64 -34.41
CA TYR A 706 -16.16 54.55 -33.76
C TYR A 706 -15.51 55.76 -33.08
N GLY A 707 -14.19 55.92 -33.16
CA GLY A 707 -13.50 57.10 -32.64
C GLY A 707 -13.87 58.38 -33.42
N PRO A 708 -13.82 59.56 -32.80
CA PRO A 708 -14.12 60.82 -33.47
C PRO A 708 -13.16 61.01 -34.65
N ARG A 709 -13.70 61.09 -35.88
CA ARG A 709 -12.95 61.62 -37.02
C ARG A 709 -12.68 63.08 -36.71
N ALA A 710 -11.42 63.44 -36.49
CA ALA A 710 -11.03 64.84 -36.48
C ALA A 710 -11.46 65.46 -37.82
N SER A 711 -12.41 66.39 -37.78
CA SER A 711 -12.72 67.27 -38.89
C SER A 711 -11.50 68.13 -39.15
N VAL A 712 -10.73 67.74 -40.16
CA VAL A 712 -9.75 68.64 -40.77
C VAL A 712 -10.56 69.54 -41.71
N ASP A 713 -10.97 70.69 -41.21
CA ASP A 713 -11.41 71.79 -42.08
C ASP A 713 -10.16 72.32 -42.81
N ILE A 714 -10.23 72.31 -44.14
CA ILE A 714 -9.24 72.83 -45.09
C ILE A 714 -9.42 74.34 -45.23
#